data_AF-U2PSH1-F1
#
_entry.id   AF-U2PSH1-F1
#
_cell.length_a   1.000
_cell.length_b   1.000
_cell.length_c   1.000
_cell.angle_alpha   90.00
_cell.angle_beta   90.00
_cell.angle_gamma   90.00
#
_symmetry.space_group_name_H-M   'P 1'
#
loop_
_entity.id
_entity.type
_entity.pdbx_description
1 polymer ?
#
loop_
_entity_poly.entity_id
_entity_poly.type
_entity_poly.pdbx_seq_one_letter_code
_entity_poly.pdbx_strand_id
1 'polypeptide(L)'
;MYMKITKIDGVSHYKKQDKGILKKKWKDLDERKQREKIEARYNKQIESKIYKEFFRLKNKKRIEKEEDQNIKSLYFFIKELYLNEKNEEWELKNINLEILDDKERVIKGYKFKEDVYFFKEGYKEYYLRILFNNLIEKVQNENREKVRKNKEFLDLKEIFKKYKNRKIDLLLKSINNNKINLEYKKENVNEEIYGINPTNDREMTFYELLKEIIEKKDEQKSILEEKLDNFDITNFLENIEKIFNEETEINIIKGKVLNELREYIKEKEENNSDNKLKQIYNLELKKYIENNFSYKKQKSKSKNGKNDYLYLNFLKKIMFIEEVDEKKEINKEKFKNKINSNFKNLFVQHILDYGKLLYYKENDEYIKNTGQLETKDLEYIKTKETLIRKMAVLVSFAANSYYNLFGRVSGDILGTEVVKSSKTNVIKVGSHIFKEKMLNYFFDFEIFDANKIVEILESISYSIYNVRNGVGHFNKLILGKYKKKDINTNKRIEEDLNNNEEIKGYFIKKRGEIERKVKEKFLSNNLQYYYSKEKIENYFEVYEFEILKRKIPFAPNFKRIIKKGEDLFNNKNNKKYEYFKNFDKNSAEEKKEFLKTRNFLLKELYYNNFYKEFLSKKEEFEKIVLEVKEEKKSRGNINNKKSGVSFQSIDDYDTKINISDYIASIHKKEMERVEKYNEEKQKDTAKYIRDFVEEIFLTGFINYLEKDKRLHFLKEEFSILCNNNNNVVDFNININEEKIKEFLKENDSKTLNLYLFFNMIDSKRISEFRNELVKYKQFTKKRLDEEKEFLGIKIELYETLIEFVILTREKLDTKKSEEIDAWLVDKLYVKDSNEYKEYEEILKLFVDEKILSSKEAPYYATDNKTPILLSNFEKTRKYGTQSFLSEIQSNYKYSKVEKENIEDYNKKEEIEQKKKSNIEKLQDLKVELHKKWEQNKITEKEIEKYNNTTRKINEYNYLKNKEELQNVYLLHEMLSDLLARNVAFFNKWERDFKFIVIAIKQFLRENDKEKVNEFLNPPDNSKGKKVYFSVSKYKNTVENIDGIHKNFMNLIFLNNKFMNRKIDKMNCAIWVYFRNYIAHFLHLHTKNEKISLISQMNLLIKLFSYDKKVQNHILKSTKTLLEKYNIQINFEISNDKNEVFKYKIKNRLYSKKGKMLGKNNKFEILENEFLENVKAMLEYSE
;
A
#
# COMPACT_ATOMS: atom_id res chain seq x y z
N MET A 1 23.96 16.15 -2.59
CA MET A 1 22.68 16.27 -3.33
C MET A 1 22.74 15.31 -4.50
N TYR A 2 21.79 14.37 -4.62
CA TYR A 2 21.79 13.38 -5.70
C TYR A 2 21.33 14.04 -7.00
N MET A 3 21.96 13.70 -8.12
CA MET A 3 21.51 14.13 -9.43
C MET A 3 20.19 13.41 -9.74
N LYS A 4 19.11 14.17 -9.98
CA LYS A 4 17.86 13.62 -10.49
C LYS A 4 17.78 13.90 -11.98
N ILE A 5 17.93 12.84 -12.78
CA ILE A 5 17.81 12.90 -14.24
C ILE A 5 16.33 12.77 -14.64
N THR A 6 15.61 11.87 -13.97
CA THR A 6 14.19 11.55 -14.21
C THR A 6 13.29 12.21 -13.17
N LYS A 7 11.98 12.22 -13.44
CA LYS A 7 10.92 12.85 -12.64
C LYS A 7 11.07 14.37 -12.50
N ILE A 8 11.59 15.01 -13.54
CA ILE A 8 11.62 16.47 -13.64
C ILE A 8 11.23 16.86 -15.06
N ASP A 9 10.31 17.81 -15.19
CA ASP A 9 9.73 18.29 -16.45
C ASP A 9 9.01 17.18 -17.24
N GLY A 10 8.41 16.22 -16.52
CA GLY A 10 7.71 15.08 -17.08
C GLY A 10 8.60 14.04 -17.75
N VAL A 11 9.92 14.12 -17.57
CA VAL A 11 10.89 13.18 -18.14
C VAL A 11 10.97 11.94 -17.27
N SER A 12 10.88 10.76 -17.88
CA SER A 12 11.05 9.49 -17.18
C SER A 12 11.87 8.54 -18.03
N HIS A 13 12.57 7.63 -17.37
CA HIS A 13 13.31 6.58 -18.04
C HIS A 13 12.36 5.42 -18.34
N TYR A 14 12.44 4.92 -19.57
CA TYR A 14 11.73 3.76 -20.06
C TYR A 14 12.76 2.78 -20.59
N LYS A 15 12.62 1.54 -20.18
CA LYS A 15 13.31 0.39 -20.73
C LYS A 15 12.58 -0.10 -21.97
N LYS A 16 13.32 -0.30 -23.05
CA LYS A 16 12.99 -1.20 -24.17
C LYS A 16 13.97 -2.37 -24.15
N GLN A 17 13.87 -3.30 -25.09
CA GLN A 17 14.79 -4.44 -25.22
C GLN A 17 16.13 -4.05 -25.87
N ASP A 18 16.10 -3.14 -26.85
CA ASP A 18 17.30 -2.64 -27.54
C ASP A 18 18.11 -1.70 -26.63
N LYS A 19 17.45 -0.73 -26.00
CA LYS A 19 18.05 0.27 -25.10
C LYS A 19 17.08 0.86 -24.08
N GLY A 20 17.63 1.50 -23.06
CA GLY A 20 16.89 2.45 -22.24
C GLY A 20 16.79 3.82 -22.92
N ILE A 21 15.67 4.51 -22.73
CA ILE A 21 15.39 5.80 -23.34
C ILE A 21 14.72 6.75 -22.34
N LEU A 22 14.99 8.04 -22.46
CA LEU A 22 14.20 9.06 -21.77
C LEU A 22 12.97 9.43 -22.61
N LYS A 23 11.77 9.35 -22.03
CA LYS A 23 10.54 9.84 -22.65
C LYS A 23 10.04 11.10 -21.96
N LYS A 24 9.43 12.03 -22.72
CA LYS A 24 8.68 13.18 -22.19
C LYS A 24 7.24 13.09 -22.71
N LYS A 25 6.26 13.02 -21.80
CA LYS A 25 4.83 12.83 -22.16
C LYS A 25 4.63 11.70 -23.19
N TRP A 26 5.25 10.54 -22.94
CA TRP A 26 5.17 9.33 -23.80
C TRP A 26 5.91 9.37 -25.13
N LYS A 27 6.44 10.53 -25.54
CA LYS A 27 7.31 10.62 -26.72
C LYS A 27 8.75 10.33 -26.35
N ASP A 28 9.37 9.47 -27.15
CA ASP A 28 10.80 9.17 -27.09
C ASP A 28 11.60 10.45 -27.37
N LEU A 29 12.63 10.69 -26.56
CA LEU A 29 13.60 11.75 -26.84
C LEU A 29 14.72 11.16 -27.70
N ASP A 30 15.03 11.84 -28.80
CA ASP A 30 16.24 11.56 -29.58
C ASP A 30 17.51 11.75 -28.74
N GLU A 31 18.64 11.17 -29.17
CA GLU A 31 19.88 11.19 -28.40
C GLU A 31 20.38 12.59 -28.09
N ARG A 32 20.23 13.53 -29.02
CA ARG A 32 20.60 14.93 -28.83
C ARG A 32 19.80 15.56 -27.69
N LYS A 33 18.48 15.42 -27.71
CA LYS A 33 17.60 15.92 -26.63
C LYS A 33 17.87 15.21 -25.31
N GLN A 34 18.21 13.92 -25.32
CA GLN A 34 18.62 13.21 -24.10
C GLN A 34 19.89 13.82 -23.52
N ARG A 35 20.91 14.03 -24.34
CA ARG A 35 22.19 14.66 -23.96
C ARG A 35 21.96 16.06 -23.40
N GLU A 36 21.22 16.91 -24.11
CA GLU A 36 20.87 18.27 -23.70
C GLU A 36 20.20 18.29 -22.33
N LYS A 37 19.24 17.37 -22.09
CA LYS A 37 18.59 17.28 -20.78
C LYS A 37 19.55 16.82 -19.68
N ILE A 38 20.35 15.80 -19.93
CA ILE A 38 21.31 15.29 -18.93
C ILE A 38 22.33 16.38 -18.60
N GLU A 39 22.83 17.09 -19.60
CA GLU A 39 23.74 18.22 -19.46
C GLU A 39 23.13 19.34 -18.62
N ALA A 40 21.91 19.78 -18.94
CA ALA A 40 21.21 20.81 -18.18
C ALA A 40 20.99 20.39 -16.71
N ARG A 41 20.75 19.10 -16.42
CA ARG A 41 20.63 18.58 -15.05
C ARG A 41 21.97 18.50 -14.34
N TYR A 42 23.01 18.09 -15.04
CA TYR A 42 24.37 18.00 -14.52
C TYR A 42 24.87 19.38 -14.12
N ASN A 43 24.73 20.39 -15.01
CA ASN A 43 25.12 21.78 -14.75
C ASN A 43 24.45 22.33 -13.49
N LYS A 44 23.11 22.17 -13.35
CA LYS A 44 22.37 22.60 -12.16
C LYS A 44 22.83 21.90 -10.87
N GLN A 45 23.22 20.62 -10.96
CA GLN A 45 23.72 19.91 -9.78
C GLN A 45 25.10 20.41 -9.37
N ILE A 46 25.99 20.63 -10.34
CA ILE A 46 27.32 21.19 -10.10
C ILE A 46 27.18 22.57 -9.48
N GLU A 47 26.39 23.46 -10.08
CA GLU A 47 26.12 24.79 -9.53
C GLU A 47 25.60 24.73 -8.08
N SER A 48 24.63 23.85 -7.78
CA SER A 48 24.13 23.70 -6.41
C SER A 48 25.14 23.08 -5.44
N LYS A 49 25.97 22.14 -5.88
CA LYS A 49 27.02 21.53 -5.04
C LYS A 49 28.07 22.57 -4.69
N ILE A 50 28.57 23.28 -5.69
CA ILE A 50 29.50 24.39 -5.52
C ILE A 50 28.85 25.39 -4.55
N TYR A 51 27.65 25.91 -4.84
CA TYR A 51 26.97 26.88 -3.97
C TYR A 51 26.80 26.42 -2.51
N LYS A 52 26.39 25.17 -2.27
CA LYS A 52 26.15 24.64 -0.91
C LYS A 52 27.41 24.45 -0.09
N GLU A 53 28.51 24.04 -0.71
CA GLU A 53 29.77 23.85 0.01
C GLU A 53 30.37 25.21 0.36
N PHE A 54 30.28 26.19 -0.54
CA PHE A 54 30.71 27.58 -0.32
C PHE A 54 29.87 28.34 0.74
N PHE A 55 28.53 28.26 0.70
CA PHE A 55 27.68 28.92 1.71
C PHE A 55 27.79 28.30 3.12
N ARG A 56 28.32 27.08 3.22
CA ARG A 56 28.52 26.41 4.50
C ARG A 56 29.68 27.00 5.28
N LEU A 57 30.68 27.52 4.57
CA LEU A 57 31.81 28.26 5.12
C LEU A 57 31.31 29.56 5.77
N LYS A 58 30.48 30.33 5.06
CA LYS A 58 29.92 31.62 5.53
C LYS A 58 29.15 31.57 6.87
N ASN A 59 28.60 30.41 7.24
CA ASN A 59 27.84 30.24 8.48
C ASN A 59 28.70 29.85 9.71
N LYS A 60 30.01 29.61 9.55
CA LYS A 60 30.91 29.49 10.70
C LYS A 60 31.39 30.90 11.09
N LYS A 61 31.25 31.23 12.37
CA LYS A 61 31.38 32.58 12.95
C LYS A 61 32.79 33.23 12.91
N ARG A 62 33.71 32.79 12.06
CA ARG A 62 35.02 33.44 11.82
C ARG A 62 35.43 33.16 10.39
N ILE A 63 35.19 34.11 9.49
CA ILE A 63 35.86 34.21 8.19
C ILE A 63 36.33 35.66 8.12
N GLU A 64 37.63 35.86 8.02
CA GLU A 64 38.20 37.21 7.84
C GLU A 64 37.88 37.73 6.43
N LYS A 65 37.90 39.06 6.22
CA LYS A 65 37.52 39.68 4.92
C LYS A 65 38.30 39.10 3.72
N GLU A 66 39.56 38.74 3.92
CA GLU A 66 40.42 38.14 2.88
C GLU A 66 40.02 36.70 2.53
N GLU A 67 39.71 35.87 3.53
CA GLU A 67 39.21 34.50 3.30
C GLU A 67 37.88 34.50 2.54
N ASP A 68 36.95 35.41 2.85
CA ASP A 68 35.65 35.51 2.16
C ASP A 68 35.83 35.91 0.68
N GLN A 69 36.79 36.79 0.36
CA GLN A 69 37.09 37.19 -1.03
C GLN A 69 37.80 36.10 -1.83
N ASN A 70 38.74 35.37 -1.22
CA ASN A 70 39.41 34.23 -1.85
C ASN A 70 38.40 33.12 -2.17
N ILE A 71 37.61 32.73 -1.17
CA ILE A 71 36.54 31.73 -1.31
C ILE A 71 35.51 32.18 -2.36
N LYS A 72 35.07 33.44 -2.35
CA LYS A 72 34.15 33.97 -3.36
C LYS A 72 34.76 33.96 -4.77
N SER A 73 36.02 34.35 -4.93
CA SER A 73 36.69 34.37 -6.23
C SER A 73 36.87 32.96 -6.78
N LEU A 74 37.29 32.00 -5.95
CA LEU A 74 37.42 30.59 -6.33
C LEU A 74 36.06 29.98 -6.74
N TYR A 75 34.98 30.32 -6.06
CA TYR A 75 33.61 29.89 -6.42
C TYR A 75 33.26 30.26 -7.85
N PHE A 76 33.40 31.53 -8.19
CA PHE A 76 33.00 32.06 -9.48
C PHE A 76 33.96 31.66 -10.60
N PHE A 77 35.24 31.51 -10.28
CA PHE A 77 36.25 30.99 -11.21
C PHE A 77 35.95 29.53 -11.61
N ILE A 78 35.69 28.64 -10.64
CA ILE A 78 35.30 27.25 -10.91
C ILE A 78 33.96 27.19 -11.65
N LYS A 79 33.01 28.08 -11.32
CA LYS A 79 31.73 28.18 -12.02
C LYS A 79 31.92 28.52 -13.50
N GLU A 80 32.79 29.49 -13.82
CA GLU A 80 33.11 29.87 -15.20
C GLU A 80 33.75 28.71 -15.99
N LEU A 81 34.70 27.98 -15.39
CA LEU A 81 35.34 26.83 -16.04
C LEU A 81 34.36 25.68 -16.33
N TYR A 82 33.42 25.39 -15.43
CA TYR A 82 32.44 24.31 -15.61
C TYR A 82 31.28 24.67 -16.53
N LEU A 83 30.74 25.89 -16.40
CA LEU A 83 29.55 26.33 -17.14
C LEU A 83 29.90 26.97 -18.48
N ASN A 84 31.15 27.39 -18.68
CA ASN A 84 31.59 28.13 -19.85
C ASN A 84 30.83 29.47 -20.02
N GLU A 85 30.40 30.05 -18.91
CA GLU A 85 29.70 31.34 -18.84
C GLU A 85 30.64 32.35 -18.17
N LYS A 86 30.89 33.49 -18.83
CA LYS A 86 31.74 34.55 -18.28
C LYS A 86 31.16 35.02 -16.94
N ASN A 87 32.02 35.15 -15.94
CA ASN A 87 31.64 35.66 -14.62
C ASN A 87 32.52 36.85 -14.21
N GLU A 88 31.92 37.86 -13.60
CA GLU A 88 32.59 39.11 -13.22
C GLU A 88 32.94 39.18 -11.73
N GLU A 89 32.69 38.13 -10.95
CA GLU A 89 32.84 38.13 -9.50
C GLU A 89 34.11 37.41 -9.00
N TRP A 90 35.03 37.00 -9.90
CA TRP A 90 36.32 36.41 -9.52
C TRP A 90 37.51 37.28 -9.92
N GLU A 91 38.56 37.32 -9.10
CA GLU A 91 39.88 37.80 -9.50
C GLU A 91 40.93 36.76 -9.16
N LEU A 92 41.81 36.43 -10.12
CA LEU A 92 42.81 35.37 -9.93
C LEU A 92 43.79 35.70 -8.81
N LYS A 93 44.16 36.98 -8.67
CA LYS A 93 45.01 37.49 -7.58
C LYS A 93 44.48 37.21 -6.18
N ASN A 94 43.16 37.10 -6.04
CA ASN A 94 42.50 36.82 -4.76
C ASN A 94 42.47 35.32 -4.44
N ILE A 95 42.76 34.45 -5.41
CA ILE A 95 42.74 33.00 -5.21
C ILE A 95 44.11 32.55 -4.70
N ASN A 96 44.18 32.24 -3.40
CA ASN A 96 45.31 31.55 -2.80
C ASN A 96 44.87 30.17 -2.31
N LEU A 97 45.39 29.11 -2.95
CA LEU A 97 45.03 27.73 -2.65
C LEU A 97 45.60 27.23 -1.29
N GLU A 98 46.61 27.90 -0.74
CA GLU A 98 47.25 27.55 0.54
C GLU A 98 46.43 27.98 1.76
N ILE A 99 45.65 29.06 1.64
CA ILE A 99 44.80 29.62 2.73
C ILE A 99 43.62 28.68 3.08
N LEU A 100 43.34 27.65 2.28
CA LEU A 100 42.29 26.66 2.55
C LEU A 100 42.76 25.66 3.63
N ASP A 101 42.70 26.06 4.90
CA ASP A 101 43.30 25.36 6.04
C ASP A 101 42.66 23.99 6.42
N ASP A 102 43.43 23.14 7.12
CA ASP A 102 43.23 21.69 7.38
C ASP A 102 41.94 21.29 8.14
N LYS A 103 41.10 22.24 8.57
CA LYS A 103 39.97 21.95 9.48
C LYS A 103 38.57 22.11 8.86
N GLU A 104 38.46 22.50 7.59
CA GLU A 104 37.18 22.57 6.89
C GLU A 104 37.14 21.67 5.65
N ARG A 105 36.09 20.87 5.58
CA ARG A 105 35.74 19.96 4.48
C ARG A 105 35.30 20.77 3.26
N VAL A 106 36.17 21.63 2.72
CA VAL A 106 35.81 22.83 1.94
C VAL A 106 34.99 22.54 0.69
N ILE A 107 35.15 21.40 0.02
CA ILE A 107 34.12 20.87 -0.89
C ILE A 107 34.20 19.36 -0.76
N LYS A 108 33.17 18.66 -0.27
CA LYS A 108 33.14 17.18 -0.20
C LYS A 108 33.32 16.51 -1.59
N GLY A 109 34.55 16.48 -2.08
CA GLY A 109 34.97 16.02 -3.40
C GLY A 109 36.38 16.46 -3.83
N TYR A 110 36.95 17.55 -3.31
CA TYR A 110 38.26 18.07 -3.74
C TYR A 110 39.08 18.55 -2.53
N LYS A 111 40.18 17.83 -2.22
CA LYS A 111 41.24 18.35 -1.33
C LYS A 111 42.18 19.20 -2.20
N PHE A 112 42.46 20.45 -1.84
CA PHE A 112 43.33 21.32 -2.64
C PHE A 112 44.77 21.44 -2.08
N LYS A 113 45.03 20.91 -0.86
CA LYS A 113 46.39 20.75 -0.32
C LYS A 113 47.14 19.53 -0.89
N GLU A 114 46.42 18.51 -1.35
CA GLU A 114 46.98 17.32 -1.98
C GLU A 114 46.75 17.38 -3.50
N ASP A 115 47.63 16.76 -4.31
CA ASP A 115 47.39 16.56 -5.74
C ASP A 115 46.19 15.63 -5.94
N VAL A 116 44.99 16.22 -5.96
CA VAL A 116 43.76 15.47 -6.15
C VAL A 116 43.58 15.15 -7.61
N TYR A 117 43.64 13.85 -7.89
CA TYR A 117 43.29 13.25 -9.16
C TYR A 117 41.90 13.74 -9.62
N PHE A 118 41.88 14.39 -10.78
CA PHE A 118 40.67 14.93 -11.40
C PHE A 118 40.03 13.90 -12.34
N PHE A 119 40.76 13.52 -13.39
CA PHE A 119 40.43 12.43 -14.30
C PHE A 119 41.64 12.07 -15.17
N LYS A 120 41.53 10.94 -15.88
CA LYS A 120 42.51 10.45 -16.85
C LYS A 120 41.95 10.49 -18.26
N GLU A 121 42.69 11.00 -19.23
CA GLU A 121 42.37 10.96 -20.66
C GLU A 121 43.44 10.13 -21.38
N GLY A 122 43.10 8.90 -21.77
CA GLY A 122 44.09 7.94 -22.27
C GLY A 122 45.15 7.65 -21.21
N TYR A 123 46.40 8.02 -21.47
CA TYR A 123 47.52 7.88 -20.53
C TYR A 123 47.75 9.13 -19.66
N LYS A 124 47.14 10.29 -20.00
CA LYS A 124 47.36 11.54 -19.27
C LYS A 124 46.49 11.63 -18.02
N GLU A 125 47.11 11.91 -16.88
CA GLU A 125 46.43 12.07 -15.59
C GLU A 125 46.40 13.55 -15.20
N TYR A 126 45.22 14.07 -14.92
CA TYR A 126 45.01 15.47 -14.57
C TYR A 126 44.83 15.60 -13.07
N TYR A 127 45.60 16.48 -12.45
CA TYR A 127 45.51 16.82 -11.02
C TYR A 127 45.05 18.27 -10.88
N LEU A 128 44.01 18.51 -10.08
CA LEU A 128 43.36 19.83 -10.00
C LEU A 128 44.29 20.92 -9.45
N ARG A 129 45.11 20.58 -8.45
CA ARG A 129 46.05 21.52 -7.84
C ARG A 129 47.11 21.96 -8.84
N ILE A 130 47.76 20.99 -9.51
CA ILE A 130 48.75 21.26 -10.57
C ILE A 130 48.16 22.16 -11.66
N LEU A 131 46.95 21.85 -12.13
CA LEU A 131 46.28 22.66 -13.15
C LEU A 131 46.08 24.11 -12.70
N PHE A 132 45.57 24.32 -11.49
CA PHE A 132 45.34 25.67 -10.98
C PHE A 132 46.62 26.41 -10.63
N ASN A 133 47.62 25.76 -10.04
CA ASN A 133 48.93 26.37 -9.75
C ASN A 133 49.59 26.85 -11.03
N ASN A 134 49.62 26.01 -12.08
CA ASN A 134 50.21 26.40 -13.37
C ASN A 134 49.57 27.65 -13.98
N LEU A 135 48.26 27.87 -13.74
CA LEU A 135 47.58 29.08 -14.17
C LEU A 135 47.88 30.26 -13.24
N ILE A 136 47.74 30.05 -11.93
CA ILE A 136 47.94 31.10 -10.93
C ILE A 136 49.37 31.63 -11.06
N GLU A 137 50.39 30.78 -11.03
CA GLU A 137 51.80 31.18 -11.13
C GLU A 137 52.10 32.04 -12.38
N LYS A 138 51.44 31.79 -13.51
CA LYS A 138 51.73 32.49 -14.77
C LYS A 138 50.99 33.81 -14.94
N VAL A 139 49.75 33.93 -14.44
CA VAL A 139 48.88 35.08 -14.73
C VAL A 139 48.13 35.64 -13.52
N GLN A 140 48.59 35.36 -12.28
CA GLN A 140 47.94 35.78 -11.02
C GLN A 140 47.52 37.26 -10.99
N ASN A 141 48.41 38.14 -11.47
CA ASN A 141 48.25 39.59 -11.38
C ASN A 141 47.62 40.22 -12.64
N GLU A 142 47.22 39.41 -13.62
CA GLU A 142 46.58 39.92 -14.83
C GLU A 142 45.08 40.20 -14.62
N ASN A 143 44.53 41.11 -15.42
CA ASN A 143 43.09 41.35 -15.43
C ASN A 143 42.34 40.17 -16.07
N ARG A 144 41.04 40.04 -15.76
CA ARG A 144 40.21 38.88 -16.20
C ARG A 144 40.21 38.67 -17.71
N GLU A 145 40.28 39.74 -18.50
CA GLU A 145 40.29 39.62 -19.96
C GLU A 145 41.59 39.03 -20.50
N LYS A 146 42.73 39.43 -19.94
CA LYS A 146 44.03 38.85 -20.27
C LYS A 146 44.12 37.40 -19.82
N VAL A 147 43.70 37.09 -18.58
CA VAL A 147 43.61 35.70 -18.10
C VAL A 147 42.75 34.84 -19.03
N ARG A 148 41.62 35.34 -19.53
CA ARG A 148 40.76 34.58 -20.46
C ARG A 148 41.38 34.32 -21.84
N LYS A 149 42.32 35.18 -22.27
CA LYS A 149 43.04 35.04 -23.54
C LYS A 149 44.31 34.20 -23.37
N ASN A 150 44.79 34.01 -22.14
CA ASN A 150 45.96 33.22 -21.84
C ASN A 150 45.73 31.73 -22.16
N LYS A 151 46.78 31.08 -22.68
CA LYS A 151 46.74 29.69 -23.16
C LYS A 151 46.40 28.72 -22.04
N GLU A 152 46.99 28.88 -20.87
CA GLU A 152 46.78 28.01 -19.72
C GLU A 152 45.32 28.05 -19.24
N PHE A 153 44.64 29.21 -19.30
CA PHE A 153 43.22 29.29 -18.97
C PHE A 153 42.36 28.56 -20.01
N LEU A 154 42.65 28.74 -21.30
CA LEU A 154 41.95 28.05 -22.39
C LEU A 154 42.13 26.52 -22.30
N ASP A 155 43.34 26.07 -21.97
CA ASP A 155 43.66 24.66 -21.75
C ASP A 155 42.88 24.10 -20.55
N LEU A 156 42.87 24.81 -19.41
CA LEU A 156 42.08 24.46 -18.22
C LEU A 156 40.59 24.36 -18.54
N LYS A 157 40.08 25.32 -19.29
CA LYS A 157 38.69 25.38 -19.72
C LYS A 157 38.31 24.20 -20.62
N GLU A 158 39.17 23.82 -21.56
CA GLU A 158 38.98 22.62 -22.38
C GLU A 158 39.07 21.33 -21.55
N ILE A 159 39.98 21.23 -20.58
CA ILE A 159 40.09 20.08 -19.66
C ILE A 159 38.79 19.90 -18.85
N PHE A 160 38.23 20.98 -18.30
CA PHE A 160 36.96 20.94 -17.56
C PHE A 160 35.78 20.57 -18.46
N LYS A 161 35.74 21.10 -19.68
CA LYS A 161 34.73 20.75 -20.70
C LYS A 161 34.81 19.26 -21.07
N LYS A 162 36.01 18.72 -21.29
CA LYS A 162 36.23 17.28 -21.54
C LYS A 162 35.76 16.42 -20.37
N TYR A 163 36.10 16.79 -19.13
CA TYR A 163 35.63 16.10 -17.93
C TYR A 163 34.10 16.06 -17.86
N LYS A 164 33.45 17.21 -18.08
CA LYS A 164 32.00 17.35 -18.09
C LYS A 164 31.36 16.47 -19.18
N ASN A 165 31.88 16.52 -20.41
CA ASN A 165 31.40 15.69 -21.52
C ASN A 165 31.52 14.21 -21.17
N ARG A 166 32.67 13.75 -20.68
CA ARG A 166 32.84 12.36 -20.24
C ARG A 166 31.84 11.94 -19.19
N LYS A 167 31.52 12.79 -18.20
CA LYS A 167 30.50 12.48 -17.19
C LYS A 167 29.11 12.37 -17.79
N ILE A 168 28.75 13.27 -18.72
CA ILE A 168 27.47 13.22 -19.44
C ILE A 168 27.38 11.94 -20.28
N ASP A 169 28.45 11.56 -20.97
CA ASP A 169 28.48 10.38 -21.83
C ASP A 169 28.37 9.08 -21.01
N LEU A 170 29.00 9.02 -19.83
CA LEU A 170 28.82 7.90 -18.89
C LEU A 170 27.38 7.79 -18.40
N LEU A 171 26.70 8.92 -18.17
CA LEU A 171 25.29 8.93 -17.75
C LEU A 171 24.37 8.50 -18.90
N LEU A 172 24.64 8.93 -20.13
CA LEU A 172 23.96 8.46 -21.35
C LEU A 172 24.13 6.95 -21.52
N LYS A 173 25.37 6.45 -21.46
CA LYS A 173 25.65 5.01 -21.51
C LYS A 173 24.90 4.24 -20.42
N SER A 174 24.87 4.76 -19.19
CA SER A 174 24.12 4.14 -18.09
C SER A 174 22.60 4.11 -18.35
N ILE A 175 22.04 5.14 -18.99
CA ILE A 175 20.62 5.20 -19.36
C ILE A 175 20.32 4.18 -20.45
N ASN A 176 21.14 4.16 -21.51
CA ASN A 176 20.99 3.25 -22.64
C ASN A 176 21.14 1.77 -22.22
N ASN A 177 22.09 1.47 -21.33
CA ASN A 177 22.32 0.11 -20.85
C ASN A 177 21.29 -0.37 -19.82
N ASN A 178 20.50 0.53 -19.23
CA ASN A 178 19.42 0.16 -18.31
C ASN A 178 18.17 -0.23 -19.12
N LYS A 179 18.25 -1.38 -19.79
CA LYS A 179 17.22 -1.92 -20.69
C LYS A 179 16.50 -3.13 -20.09
N ILE A 180 15.56 -3.72 -20.84
CA ILE A 180 15.00 -5.04 -20.53
C ILE A 180 15.97 -6.05 -21.11
N ASN A 181 16.50 -6.93 -20.27
CA ASN A 181 17.60 -7.79 -20.69
C ASN A 181 17.15 -9.14 -21.28
N LEU A 182 15.85 -9.29 -21.55
CA LEU A 182 15.23 -10.54 -21.95
C LEU A 182 14.35 -10.31 -23.16
N GLU A 183 14.55 -11.14 -24.17
CA GLU A 183 13.80 -11.14 -25.42
C GLU A 183 13.03 -12.44 -25.61
N TYR A 184 11.85 -12.34 -26.22
CA TYR A 184 11.10 -13.53 -26.62
C TYR A 184 11.70 -14.09 -27.89
N LYS A 185 12.03 -15.38 -27.88
CA LYS A 185 12.44 -16.11 -29.07
C LYS A 185 11.31 -17.08 -29.44
N LYS A 186 10.86 -17.07 -30.69
CA LYS A 186 10.06 -18.18 -31.22
C LYS A 186 10.98 -19.36 -31.45
N GLU A 187 10.63 -20.54 -30.95
CA GLU A 187 11.42 -21.76 -31.20
C GLU A 187 11.32 -22.19 -32.68
N ASN A 188 10.16 -22.00 -33.31
CA ASN A 188 9.93 -22.17 -34.75
C ASN A 188 8.96 -21.11 -35.30
N VAL A 189 8.99 -20.84 -36.60
CA VAL A 189 8.10 -19.85 -37.25
C VAL A 189 6.61 -20.23 -37.08
N ASN A 190 6.34 -21.54 -37.04
CA ASN A 190 5.00 -22.13 -37.04
C ASN A 190 4.50 -22.58 -35.65
N GLU A 191 5.30 -22.45 -34.58
CA GLU A 191 4.91 -22.91 -33.23
C GLU A 191 4.59 -21.73 -32.30
N GLU A 192 3.61 -21.91 -31.40
CA GLU A 192 3.26 -20.93 -30.35
C GLU A 192 4.16 -21.01 -29.10
N ILE A 193 5.22 -21.81 -29.14
CA ILE A 193 6.13 -22.00 -28.02
C ILE A 193 7.21 -20.91 -28.04
N TYR A 194 7.29 -20.17 -26.93
CA TYR A 194 8.24 -19.09 -26.74
C TYR A 194 9.34 -19.50 -25.78
N GLY A 195 10.59 -19.25 -26.17
CA GLY A 195 11.75 -19.23 -25.29
C GLY A 195 12.10 -17.81 -24.85
N ILE A 196 12.99 -17.68 -23.86
CA ILE A 196 13.63 -16.40 -23.50
C ILE A 196 15.09 -16.43 -23.89
N ASN A 197 15.51 -15.40 -24.63
CA ASN A 197 16.90 -15.13 -24.94
C ASN A 197 17.45 -14.03 -24.02
N PRO A 198 18.50 -14.32 -23.23
CA PRO A 198 19.31 -13.31 -22.59
C PRO A 198 19.96 -12.37 -23.61
N THR A 199 19.94 -11.06 -23.35
CA THR A 199 20.52 -10.04 -24.27
C THR A 199 21.81 -9.40 -23.73
N ASN A 200 22.27 -9.83 -22.55
CA ASN A 200 23.54 -9.39 -21.98
C ASN A 200 24.26 -10.56 -21.31
N ASP A 201 25.57 -10.38 -21.10
CA ASP A 201 26.45 -11.39 -20.53
C ASP A 201 25.98 -11.91 -19.18
N ARG A 202 25.46 -11.03 -18.32
CA ARG A 202 25.07 -11.41 -16.96
C ARG A 202 23.83 -12.30 -16.94
N GLU A 203 22.81 -11.95 -17.71
CA GLU A 203 21.62 -12.79 -17.87
C GLU A 203 22.01 -14.11 -18.53
N MET A 204 22.93 -14.09 -19.51
CA MET A 204 23.42 -15.30 -20.18
C MET A 204 24.12 -16.23 -19.19
N THR A 205 25.03 -15.70 -18.37
CA THR A 205 25.73 -16.48 -17.33
C THR A 205 24.76 -17.13 -16.35
N PHE A 206 23.69 -16.42 -15.94
CA PHE A 206 22.67 -17.02 -15.07
C PHE A 206 21.77 -18.03 -15.79
N TYR A 207 21.46 -17.79 -17.07
CA TYR A 207 20.71 -18.72 -17.90
C TYR A 207 21.49 -20.03 -18.07
N GLU A 208 22.78 -19.97 -18.39
CA GLU A 208 23.68 -21.12 -18.52
C GLU A 208 23.84 -21.86 -17.19
N LEU A 209 24.01 -21.13 -16.07
CA LEU A 209 24.07 -21.75 -14.76
C LEU A 209 22.77 -22.50 -14.41
N LEU A 210 21.60 -21.90 -14.71
CA LEU A 210 20.32 -22.57 -14.49
C LEU A 210 20.21 -23.84 -15.35
N LYS A 211 20.58 -23.75 -16.62
CA LYS A 211 20.61 -24.89 -17.54
C LYS A 211 21.51 -26.01 -17.01
N GLU A 212 22.73 -25.68 -16.60
CA GLU A 212 23.68 -26.64 -16.05
C GLU A 212 23.16 -27.33 -14.79
N ILE A 213 22.55 -26.57 -13.86
CA ILE A 213 21.90 -27.12 -12.65
C ILE A 213 20.80 -28.13 -13.00
N ILE A 214 20.06 -27.88 -14.08
CA ILE A 214 18.94 -28.74 -14.48
C ILE A 214 19.41 -29.99 -15.24
N GLU A 215 20.47 -29.86 -16.05
CA GLU A 215 20.98 -30.96 -16.89
C GLU A 215 21.84 -31.96 -16.11
N LYS A 216 22.69 -31.50 -15.16
CA LYS A 216 23.64 -32.35 -14.41
C LYS A 216 23.06 -32.90 -13.10
N LYS A 217 21.93 -33.62 -13.21
CA LYS A 217 21.00 -33.97 -12.11
C LYS A 217 21.56 -34.79 -10.92
N ASP A 218 22.71 -35.45 -11.05
CA ASP A 218 23.09 -36.58 -10.17
C ASP A 218 24.19 -36.30 -9.12
N GLU A 219 24.58 -35.04 -8.91
CA GLU A 219 25.67 -34.74 -7.96
C GLU A 219 25.20 -34.69 -6.49
N GLN A 220 26.04 -35.22 -5.58
CA GLN A 220 25.78 -35.23 -4.13
C GLN A 220 25.61 -33.81 -3.56
N LYS A 221 26.39 -32.84 -4.07
CA LYS A 221 26.30 -31.41 -3.74
C LYS A 221 25.57 -30.68 -4.86
N SER A 222 24.80 -29.62 -4.55
CA SER A 222 24.23 -28.81 -5.63
C SER A 222 25.36 -28.07 -6.34
N ILE A 223 25.37 -28.08 -7.67
CA ILE A 223 26.36 -27.37 -8.53
C ILE A 223 26.52 -25.91 -8.09
N LEU A 224 25.42 -25.27 -7.70
CA LEU A 224 25.46 -23.90 -7.18
C LEU A 224 26.30 -23.78 -5.90
N GLU A 225 26.15 -24.72 -4.97
CA GLU A 225 26.92 -24.73 -3.72
C GLU A 225 28.39 -25.02 -3.98
N GLU A 226 28.71 -25.95 -4.87
CA GLU A 226 30.09 -26.22 -5.26
C GLU A 226 30.77 -24.96 -5.86
N LYS A 227 30.11 -24.29 -6.82
CA LYS A 227 30.64 -23.06 -7.40
C LYS A 227 30.82 -21.94 -6.37
N LEU A 228 29.90 -21.82 -5.41
CA LEU A 228 30.01 -20.84 -4.32
C LEU A 228 31.11 -21.19 -3.31
N ASP A 229 31.34 -22.47 -3.04
CA ASP A 229 32.41 -22.92 -2.16
C ASP A 229 33.79 -22.59 -2.75
N ASN A 230 33.94 -22.70 -4.07
CA ASN A 230 35.15 -22.34 -4.82
C ASN A 230 35.45 -20.83 -4.84
N PHE A 231 34.51 -19.97 -4.43
CA PHE A 231 34.75 -18.53 -4.31
C PHE A 231 35.44 -18.21 -2.98
N ASP A 232 36.77 -18.19 -3.00
CA ASP A 232 37.59 -17.85 -1.84
C ASP A 232 37.73 -16.32 -1.63
N ILE A 233 37.36 -15.87 -0.43
CA ILE A 233 37.46 -14.49 0.06
C ILE A 233 38.30 -14.39 1.35
N THR A 234 39.01 -15.47 1.72
CA THR A 234 39.71 -15.60 3.01
C THR A 234 40.77 -14.52 3.19
N ASN A 235 41.66 -14.33 2.20
CA ASN A 235 42.69 -13.31 2.23
C ASN A 235 42.11 -11.90 2.42
N PHE A 236 41.01 -11.59 1.73
CA PHE A 236 40.32 -10.31 1.89
C PHE A 236 39.85 -10.12 3.34
N LEU A 237 39.22 -11.13 3.93
CA LEU A 237 38.71 -11.05 5.31
C LEU A 237 39.83 -10.92 6.35
N GLU A 238 40.95 -11.62 6.16
CA GLU A 238 42.12 -11.50 7.05
C GLU A 238 42.71 -10.09 7.04
N ASN A 239 42.78 -9.46 5.86
CA ASN A 239 43.22 -8.07 5.76
C ASN A 239 42.23 -7.11 6.42
N ILE A 240 40.91 -7.36 6.31
CA ILE A 240 39.92 -6.56 7.04
C ILE A 240 40.07 -6.75 8.56
N GLU A 241 40.35 -7.96 9.02
CA GLU A 241 40.56 -8.25 10.44
C GLU A 241 41.74 -7.47 11.02
N LYS A 242 42.88 -7.45 10.31
CA LYS A 242 44.05 -6.62 10.67
C LYS A 242 43.66 -5.15 10.79
N ILE A 243 42.92 -4.61 9.83
CA ILE A 243 42.45 -3.20 9.87
C ILE A 243 41.62 -2.92 11.12
N PHE A 244 40.70 -3.82 11.51
CA PHE A 244 39.88 -3.60 12.70
C PHE A 244 40.66 -3.74 14.01
N ASN A 245 41.75 -4.50 14.03
CA ASN A 245 42.65 -4.62 15.19
C ASN A 245 43.60 -3.42 15.32
N GLU A 246 44.13 -2.92 14.21
CA GLU A 246 45.08 -1.80 14.19
C GLU A 246 44.40 -0.44 14.38
N GLU A 247 43.19 -0.26 13.82
CA GLU A 247 42.57 1.06 13.72
C GLU A 247 41.33 1.20 14.60
N THR A 248 41.20 2.37 15.22
CA THR A 248 40.02 2.75 16.01
C THR A 248 39.19 3.85 15.35
N GLU A 249 39.80 4.67 14.48
CA GLU A 249 39.10 5.77 13.82
C GLU A 249 38.28 5.27 12.61
N ILE A 250 36.98 5.52 12.65
CA ILE A 250 36.03 5.03 11.64
C ILE A 250 36.35 5.48 10.22
N ASN A 251 36.85 6.70 10.06
CA ASN A 251 37.19 7.22 8.73
C ASN A 251 38.39 6.47 8.14
N ILE A 252 39.38 6.12 8.97
CA ILE A 252 40.57 5.36 8.59
C ILE A 252 40.17 3.91 8.27
N ILE A 253 39.45 3.23 9.17
CA ILE A 253 38.94 1.86 8.95
C ILE A 253 38.20 1.80 7.62
N LYS A 254 37.26 2.72 7.40
CA LYS A 254 36.48 2.77 6.17
C LYS A 254 37.36 3.00 4.93
N GLY A 255 38.34 3.89 5.01
CA GLY A 255 39.27 4.17 3.92
C GLY A 255 40.05 2.92 3.53
N LYS A 256 40.70 2.29 4.52
CA LYS A 256 41.49 1.06 4.36
C LYS A 256 40.64 -0.09 3.82
N VAL A 257 39.46 -0.36 4.40
CA VAL A 257 38.54 -1.43 3.94
C VAL A 257 38.11 -1.22 2.48
N LEU A 258 37.78 0.01 2.09
CA LEU A 258 37.37 0.30 0.71
C LEU A 258 38.53 0.23 -0.28
N ASN A 259 39.76 0.48 0.17
CA ASN A 259 40.95 0.30 -0.64
C ASN A 259 41.24 -1.19 -0.86
N GLU A 260 41.23 -1.97 0.22
CA GLU A 260 41.42 -3.42 0.18
C GLU A 260 40.40 -4.11 -0.75
N LEU A 261 39.14 -3.68 -0.69
CA LEU A 261 38.10 -4.17 -1.60
C LEU A 261 38.41 -3.86 -3.07
N ARG A 262 39.02 -2.72 -3.38
CA ARG A 262 39.36 -2.35 -4.75
C ARG A 262 40.52 -3.20 -5.27
N GLU A 263 41.57 -3.36 -4.46
CA GLU A 263 42.73 -4.18 -4.82
C GLU A 263 42.32 -5.65 -5.00
N TYR A 264 41.55 -6.22 -4.07
CA TYR A 264 41.04 -7.59 -4.18
C TYR A 264 40.25 -7.82 -5.48
N ILE A 265 39.36 -6.89 -5.84
CA ILE A 265 38.56 -7.02 -7.07
C ILE A 265 39.45 -6.87 -8.30
N LYS A 266 40.37 -5.90 -8.31
CA LYS A 266 41.29 -5.67 -9.44
C LYS A 266 42.18 -6.88 -9.70
N GLU A 267 42.83 -7.42 -8.66
CA GLU A 267 43.69 -8.60 -8.74
C GLU A 267 42.94 -9.81 -9.28
N LYS A 268 41.66 -9.98 -8.94
CA LYS A 268 40.85 -11.12 -9.40
C LYS A 268 40.16 -10.89 -10.75
N GLU A 269 39.91 -9.65 -11.16
CA GLU A 269 39.38 -9.32 -12.49
C GLU A 269 40.48 -9.39 -13.57
N GLU A 270 41.72 -9.02 -13.25
CA GLU A 270 42.86 -9.10 -14.18
C GLU A 270 43.34 -10.54 -14.42
N ASN A 271 43.31 -11.40 -13.39
CA ASN A 271 43.85 -12.77 -13.48
C ASN A 271 42.83 -13.85 -13.93
N ASN A 272 41.57 -13.50 -14.18
CA ASN A 272 40.51 -14.52 -14.38
C ASN A 272 39.37 -14.02 -15.28
N SER A 273 39.72 -13.48 -16.46
CA SER A 273 38.74 -12.91 -17.40
C SER A 273 37.64 -13.90 -17.83
N ASP A 274 37.89 -15.22 -17.73
CA ASP A 274 36.97 -16.27 -18.14
C ASP A 274 35.87 -16.60 -17.12
N ASN A 275 36.00 -16.21 -15.84
CA ASN A 275 35.00 -16.57 -14.82
C ASN A 275 33.99 -15.44 -14.53
N LYS A 276 33.12 -15.14 -15.51
CA LYS A 276 32.02 -14.16 -15.39
C LYS A 276 31.16 -14.35 -14.14
N LEU A 277 30.96 -15.59 -13.70
CA LEU A 277 30.18 -15.90 -12.49
C LEU A 277 30.84 -15.34 -11.22
N LYS A 278 32.17 -15.49 -11.10
CA LYS A 278 32.96 -14.92 -10.00
C LYS A 278 32.92 -13.39 -10.00
N GLN A 279 32.93 -12.76 -11.19
CA GLN A 279 32.76 -11.31 -11.30
C GLN A 279 31.40 -10.86 -10.73
N ILE A 280 30.31 -11.58 -11.06
CA ILE A 280 28.98 -11.29 -10.50
C ILE A 280 28.97 -11.47 -8.98
N TYR A 281 29.63 -12.51 -8.46
CA TYR A 281 29.79 -12.74 -7.02
C TYR A 281 30.55 -11.60 -6.33
N ASN A 282 31.68 -11.17 -6.90
CA ASN A 282 32.48 -10.05 -6.40
C ASN A 282 31.71 -8.73 -6.41
N LEU A 283 30.82 -8.52 -7.39
CA LEU A 283 29.92 -7.36 -7.40
C LEU A 283 28.92 -7.38 -6.23
N GLU A 284 28.45 -8.55 -5.77
CA GLU A 284 27.59 -8.65 -4.58
C GLU A 284 28.38 -8.39 -3.29
N LEU A 285 29.63 -8.87 -3.20
CA LEU A 285 30.55 -8.50 -2.12
C LEU A 285 30.76 -6.98 -2.07
N LYS A 286 31.09 -6.37 -3.23
CA LYS A 286 31.30 -4.93 -3.36
C LYS A 286 30.08 -4.14 -2.91
N LYS A 287 28.90 -4.49 -3.39
CA LYS A 287 27.63 -3.85 -2.99
C LYS A 287 27.38 -3.98 -1.50
N TYR A 288 27.68 -5.13 -0.90
CA TYR A 288 27.49 -5.34 0.54
C TYR A 288 28.39 -4.41 1.36
N ILE A 289 29.69 -4.36 1.05
CA ILE A 289 30.65 -3.50 1.74
C ILE A 289 30.33 -2.02 1.51
N GLU A 290 30.24 -1.56 0.26
CA GLU A 290 30.06 -0.13 -0.06
C GLU A 290 28.77 0.45 0.55
N ASN A 291 27.67 -0.32 0.56
CA ASN A 291 26.42 0.12 1.16
C ASN A 291 26.54 0.32 2.67
N ASN A 292 27.18 -0.63 3.36
CA ASN A 292 27.31 -0.62 4.81
C ASN A 292 28.35 0.39 5.29
N PHE A 293 29.44 0.58 4.54
CA PHE A 293 30.52 1.55 4.83
C PHE A 293 30.24 2.96 4.26
N SER A 294 29.08 3.20 3.66
CA SER A 294 28.73 4.50 3.09
C SER A 294 28.55 5.61 4.16
N TYR A 295 28.90 6.85 3.83
CA TYR A 295 28.63 8.01 4.68
C TYR A 295 27.14 8.19 5.01
N LYS A 296 26.26 7.74 4.10
CA LYS A 296 24.81 7.77 4.30
C LYS A 296 24.43 6.83 5.45
N LYS A 297 25.02 5.64 5.51
CA LYS A 297 24.77 4.66 6.57
C LYS A 297 25.31 5.15 7.90
N GLN A 298 26.53 5.70 7.92
CA GLN A 298 27.11 6.35 9.11
C GLN A 298 26.15 7.38 9.69
N LYS A 299 25.73 8.39 8.90
CA LYS A 299 24.79 9.42 9.35
C LYS A 299 23.45 8.88 9.87
N SER A 300 22.98 7.76 9.33
CA SER A 300 21.73 7.15 9.77
C SER A 300 21.85 6.41 11.11
N LYS A 301 23.06 5.96 11.47
CA LYS A 301 23.32 5.14 12.66
C LYS A 301 23.94 5.93 13.80
N SER A 302 24.78 6.94 13.51
CA SER A 302 25.21 7.92 14.50
C SER A 302 24.17 9.04 14.56
N LYS A 303 23.38 9.14 15.64
CA LYS A 303 22.38 10.22 15.83
C LYS A 303 23.04 11.58 15.52
N ASN A 304 22.71 12.17 14.37
CA ASN A 304 23.27 13.44 13.86
C ASN A 304 24.80 13.48 13.63
N GLY A 305 25.47 12.34 13.38
CA GLY A 305 26.90 12.35 13.04
C GLY A 305 27.84 12.62 14.22
N LYS A 306 27.36 12.62 15.47
CA LYS A 306 28.16 12.91 16.66
C LYS A 306 28.62 11.66 17.43
N ASN A 307 28.09 10.48 17.12
CA ASN A 307 28.29 9.29 17.93
C ASN A 307 28.84 8.14 17.08
N ASP A 308 30.12 8.26 16.71
CA ASP A 308 30.84 7.34 15.83
C ASP A 308 30.89 5.91 16.42
N TYR A 309 31.02 5.78 17.75
CA TYR A 309 30.98 4.48 18.45
C TYR A 309 29.79 3.58 18.06
N LEU A 310 28.56 4.13 17.96
CA LEU A 310 27.38 3.36 17.55
C LEU A 310 27.49 2.81 16.13
N TYR A 311 28.17 3.53 15.24
CA TYR A 311 28.39 3.08 13.89
C TYR A 311 29.51 2.04 13.82
N LEU A 312 30.56 2.17 14.63
CA LEU A 312 31.59 1.13 14.76
C LEU A 312 30.98 -0.18 15.24
N ASN A 313 30.13 -0.16 16.27
CA ASN A 313 29.42 -1.37 16.74
C ASN A 313 28.49 -1.95 15.67
N PHE A 314 27.86 -1.10 14.85
CA PHE A 314 27.12 -1.56 13.69
C PHE A 314 28.01 -2.25 12.65
N LEU A 315 29.19 -1.69 12.35
CA LEU A 315 30.14 -2.29 11.41
C LEU A 315 30.65 -3.64 11.93
N LYS A 316 31.03 -3.72 13.22
CA LYS A 316 31.41 -4.99 13.87
C LYS A 316 30.33 -6.05 13.70
N LYS A 317 29.06 -5.71 13.97
CA LYS A 317 27.93 -6.65 13.78
C LYS A 317 27.75 -7.08 12.32
N ILE A 318 27.95 -6.19 11.35
CA ILE A 318 27.77 -6.48 9.91
C ILE A 318 28.92 -7.31 9.34
N MET A 319 30.13 -7.13 9.89
CA MET A 319 31.32 -7.90 9.57
C MET A 319 31.41 -9.21 10.34
N PHE A 320 30.48 -9.48 11.27
CA PHE A 320 30.50 -10.64 12.17
C PHE A 320 31.79 -10.73 12.98
N ILE A 321 32.24 -9.57 13.49
CA ILE A 321 33.39 -9.49 14.39
C ILE A 321 32.98 -9.96 15.78
N GLU A 322 33.72 -10.94 16.30
CA GLU A 322 33.65 -11.44 17.67
C GLU A 322 34.91 -10.95 18.40
N GLU A 323 34.78 -10.55 19.67
CA GLU A 323 35.92 -10.13 20.50
C GLU A 323 36.34 -11.33 21.35
N VAL A 324 37.51 -11.89 21.04
CA VAL A 324 38.11 -13.05 21.71
C VAL A 324 39.50 -12.61 22.16
N ASP A 325 39.78 -12.68 23.46
CA ASP A 325 41.08 -12.33 24.04
C ASP A 325 41.63 -10.96 23.57
N GLU A 326 40.78 -9.93 23.64
CA GLU A 326 41.05 -8.55 23.20
C GLU A 326 41.31 -8.37 21.68
N LYS A 327 41.39 -9.45 20.92
CA LYS A 327 41.48 -9.43 19.45
C LYS A 327 40.08 -9.51 18.83
N LYS A 328 39.90 -8.74 17.77
CA LYS A 328 38.70 -8.77 16.94
C LYS A 328 38.93 -9.78 15.82
N GLU A 329 38.19 -10.87 15.85
CA GLU A 329 38.25 -11.92 14.83
C GLU A 329 36.96 -11.92 14.00
N ILE A 330 37.07 -12.08 12.68
CA ILE A 330 35.90 -12.16 11.80
C ILE A 330 35.44 -13.62 11.71
N ASN A 331 34.16 -13.88 11.96
CA ASN A 331 33.57 -15.18 11.64
C ASN A 331 33.45 -15.35 10.11
N LYS A 332 34.52 -15.90 9.50
CA LYS A 332 34.67 -16.03 8.04
C LYS A 332 33.54 -16.83 7.41
N GLU A 333 33.09 -17.91 8.08
CA GLU A 333 31.98 -18.75 7.60
C GLU A 333 30.67 -17.97 7.54
N LYS A 334 30.27 -17.28 8.63
CA LYS A 334 29.06 -16.44 8.67
C LYS A 334 29.10 -15.34 7.60
N PHE A 335 30.26 -14.72 7.40
CA PHE A 335 30.43 -13.68 6.39
C PHE A 335 30.28 -14.26 4.97
N LYS A 336 30.99 -15.34 4.65
CA LYS A 336 30.89 -16.02 3.35
C LYS A 336 29.44 -16.43 3.07
N ASN A 337 28.79 -17.06 4.04
CA ASN A 337 27.39 -17.45 3.94
C ASN A 337 26.46 -16.26 3.70
N LYS A 338 26.74 -15.09 4.28
CA LYS A 338 25.97 -13.87 4.04
C LYS A 338 26.05 -13.43 2.58
N ILE A 339 27.24 -13.46 1.98
CA ILE A 339 27.47 -13.11 0.57
C ILE A 339 26.85 -14.17 -0.35
N ASN A 340 27.07 -15.46 -0.08
CA ASN A 340 26.42 -16.57 -0.76
C ASN A 340 24.90 -16.39 -0.79
N SER A 341 24.30 -16.04 0.34
CA SER A 341 22.86 -15.77 0.44
C SER A 341 22.42 -14.54 -0.38
N ASN A 342 23.25 -13.50 -0.52
CA ASN A 342 22.93 -12.36 -1.40
C ASN A 342 22.99 -12.78 -2.87
N PHE A 343 24.00 -13.55 -3.26
CA PHE A 343 24.15 -14.09 -4.60
C PHE A 343 23.01 -15.03 -4.97
N LYS A 344 22.68 -16.00 -4.10
CA LYS A 344 21.56 -16.92 -4.29
C LYS A 344 20.23 -16.15 -4.44
N ASN A 345 19.97 -15.14 -3.60
CA ASN A 345 18.81 -14.26 -3.75
C ASN A 345 18.82 -13.57 -5.12
N LEU A 346 19.95 -13.04 -5.56
CA LEU A 346 20.05 -12.40 -6.87
C LEU A 346 19.72 -13.39 -7.99
N PHE A 347 20.35 -14.56 -7.99
CA PHE A 347 20.14 -15.61 -8.97
C PHE A 347 18.66 -16.00 -9.09
N VAL A 348 17.97 -16.25 -7.98
CA VAL A 348 16.54 -16.60 -8.00
C VAL A 348 15.66 -15.48 -8.55
N GLN A 349 16.00 -14.20 -8.33
CA GLN A 349 15.24 -13.09 -8.93
C GLN A 349 15.32 -13.11 -10.47
N HIS A 350 16.46 -13.48 -11.04
CA HIS A 350 16.59 -13.62 -12.49
C HIS A 350 15.74 -14.77 -13.03
N ILE A 351 15.74 -15.93 -12.34
CA ILE A 351 14.88 -17.08 -12.68
C ILE A 351 13.40 -16.69 -12.64
N LEU A 352 12.99 -15.95 -11.60
CA LEU A 352 11.62 -15.45 -11.46
C LEU A 352 11.23 -14.51 -12.59
N ASP A 353 12.12 -13.61 -13.00
CA ASP A 353 11.87 -12.71 -14.13
C ASP A 353 11.73 -13.51 -15.44
N TYR A 354 12.50 -14.60 -15.63
CA TYR A 354 12.39 -15.49 -16.80
C TYR A 354 11.01 -16.16 -16.84
N GLY A 355 10.67 -16.89 -15.78
CA GLY A 355 9.40 -17.61 -15.69
C GLY A 355 8.19 -16.69 -15.76
N LYS A 356 8.29 -15.49 -15.19
CA LYS A 356 7.26 -14.46 -15.26
C LYS A 356 7.00 -14.01 -16.70
N LEU A 357 8.05 -13.63 -17.44
CA LEU A 357 7.88 -13.10 -18.79
C LEU A 357 7.35 -14.18 -19.74
N LEU A 358 7.82 -15.43 -19.60
CA LEU A 358 7.27 -16.58 -20.33
C LEU A 358 5.78 -16.77 -20.05
N TYR A 359 5.41 -16.81 -18.77
CA TYR A 359 4.01 -17.00 -18.36
C TYR A 359 3.07 -16.01 -19.05
N TYR A 360 3.40 -14.71 -18.99
CA TYR A 360 2.55 -13.69 -19.60
C TYR A 360 2.56 -13.77 -21.13
N LYS A 361 3.67 -14.14 -21.77
CA LYS A 361 3.71 -14.28 -23.23
C LYS A 361 2.81 -15.39 -23.75
N GLU A 362 2.77 -16.50 -23.02
CA GLU A 362 1.98 -17.68 -23.36
C GLU A 362 0.49 -17.49 -23.02
N ASN A 363 0.16 -16.80 -21.91
CA ASN A 363 -1.18 -16.84 -21.31
C ASN A 363 -1.93 -15.50 -21.31
N ASP A 364 -1.28 -14.38 -21.61
CA ASP A 364 -1.89 -13.05 -21.58
C ASP A 364 -2.03 -12.48 -22.98
N GLU A 365 -3.26 -12.22 -23.40
CA GLU A 365 -3.61 -11.82 -24.77
C GLU A 365 -2.93 -10.53 -25.21
N TYR A 366 -2.84 -9.53 -24.33
CA TYR A 366 -2.13 -8.28 -24.61
C TYR A 366 -0.63 -8.55 -24.81
N ILE A 367 0.00 -9.25 -23.87
CA ILE A 367 1.45 -9.52 -23.92
C ILE A 367 1.81 -10.47 -25.08
N LYS A 368 0.94 -11.43 -25.39
CA LYS A 368 1.06 -12.32 -26.56
C LYS A 368 1.14 -11.52 -27.86
N ASN A 369 0.28 -10.50 -28.00
CA ASN A 369 0.24 -9.62 -29.17
C ASN A 369 1.29 -8.49 -29.13
N THR A 370 1.95 -8.28 -27.99
CA THR A 370 3.02 -7.29 -27.89
C THR A 370 4.30 -7.83 -28.55
N GLY A 371 4.89 -7.09 -29.49
CA GLY A 371 6.16 -7.45 -30.13
C GLY A 371 7.33 -7.38 -29.14
N GLN A 372 8.02 -6.23 -29.11
CA GLN A 372 9.08 -5.98 -28.14
C GLN A 372 8.51 -5.46 -26.82
N LEU A 373 9.01 -6.00 -25.70
CA LEU A 373 8.63 -5.53 -24.38
C LEU A 373 9.17 -4.13 -24.10
N GLU A 374 8.32 -3.30 -23.52
CA GLU A 374 8.66 -2.00 -22.95
C GLU A 374 8.26 -1.93 -21.47
N THR A 375 8.68 -0.84 -20.81
CA THR A 375 8.32 -0.57 -19.42
C THR A 375 6.82 -0.50 -19.17
N LYS A 376 6.03 -0.04 -20.14
CA LYS A 376 4.56 0.02 -20.00
C LYS A 376 3.96 -1.39 -19.79
N ASP A 377 4.55 -2.40 -20.41
CA ASP A 377 4.10 -3.80 -20.35
C ASP A 377 4.45 -4.42 -18.99
N LEU A 378 5.66 -4.14 -18.49
CA LEU A 378 6.06 -4.52 -17.14
C LEU A 378 5.18 -3.85 -16.06
N GLU A 379 4.78 -2.59 -16.29
CA GLU A 379 3.86 -1.88 -15.40
C GLU A 379 2.42 -2.44 -15.49
N TYR A 380 1.95 -2.83 -16.67
CA TYR A 380 0.69 -3.55 -16.86
C TYR A 380 0.66 -4.83 -16.03
N ILE A 381 1.65 -5.70 -16.25
CA ILE A 381 1.78 -6.98 -15.54
C ILE A 381 1.76 -6.74 -14.02
N LYS A 382 2.56 -5.79 -13.53
CA LYS A 382 2.63 -5.47 -12.09
C LYS A 382 1.27 -5.02 -11.53
N THR A 383 0.52 -4.22 -12.28
CA THR A 383 -0.78 -3.69 -11.85
C THR A 383 -1.82 -4.82 -11.84
N LYS A 384 -1.84 -5.65 -12.89
CA LYS A 384 -2.70 -6.84 -12.99
C LYS A 384 -2.45 -7.82 -11.85
N GLU A 385 -1.21 -8.20 -11.57
CA GLU A 385 -0.87 -9.07 -10.43
C GLU A 385 -1.31 -8.49 -9.08
N THR A 386 -1.25 -7.16 -8.93
CA THR A 386 -1.68 -6.51 -7.68
C THR A 386 -3.18 -6.65 -7.48
N LEU A 387 -3.94 -6.57 -8.57
CA LEU A 387 -5.38 -6.74 -8.55
C LEU A 387 -5.77 -8.21 -8.30
N ILE A 388 -5.05 -9.17 -8.90
CA ILE A 388 -5.20 -10.61 -8.63
C ILE A 388 -4.97 -10.91 -7.14
N ARG A 389 -3.89 -10.39 -6.55
CA ARG A 389 -3.62 -10.53 -5.11
C ARG A 389 -4.76 -9.99 -4.25
N LYS A 390 -5.34 -8.85 -4.62
CA LYS A 390 -6.50 -8.31 -3.89
C LYS A 390 -7.74 -9.18 -4.03
N MET A 391 -8.00 -9.72 -5.21
CA MET A 391 -9.10 -10.67 -5.42
C MET A 391 -8.89 -11.96 -4.60
N ALA A 392 -7.65 -12.45 -4.49
CA ALA A 392 -7.33 -13.62 -3.66
C ALA A 392 -7.67 -13.39 -2.18
N VAL A 393 -7.43 -12.19 -1.67
CA VAL A 393 -7.85 -11.80 -0.33
C VAL A 393 -9.38 -11.86 -0.20
N LEU A 394 -10.12 -11.29 -1.16
CA LEU A 394 -11.59 -11.33 -1.16
C LEU A 394 -12.12 -12.77 -1.15
N VAL A 395 -11.48 -13.67 -1.90
CA VAL A 395 -11.83 -15.09 -1.94
C VAL A 395 -11.72 -15.74 -0.57
N SER A 396 -10.63 -15.51 0.17
CA SER A 396 -10.49 -16.06 1.53
C SER A 396 -11.56 -15.52 2.49
N PHE A 397 -11.95 -14.25 2.37
CA PHE A 397 -13.06 -13.70 3.17
C PHE A 397 -14.41 -14.31 2.80
N ALA A 398 -14.71 -14.45 1.51
CA ALA A 398 -15.95 -15.08 1.06
C ALA A 398 -16.04 -16.55 1.53
N ALA A 399 -14.94 -17.29 1.39
CA ALA A 399 -14.83 -18.67 1.87
C ALA A 399 -15.07 -18.75 3.38
N ASN A 400 -14.44 -17.87 4.16
CA ASN A 400 -14.63 -17.80 5.60
C ASN A 400 -16.09 -17.50 5.99
N SER A 401 -16.73 -16.56 5.31
CA SER A 401 -18.16 -16.28 5.52
C SER A 401 -19.05 -17.47 5.20
N TYR A 402 -18.74 -18.24 4.15
CA TYR A 402 -19.43 -19.49 3.86
C TYR A 402 -19.21 -20.54 4.95
N TYR A 403 -17.98 -20.67 5.45
CA TYR A 403 -17.65 -21.58 6.55
C TYR A 403 -18.43 -21.28 7.82
N ASN A 404 -18.61 -19.99 8.15
CA ASN A 404 -19.37 -19.58 9.32
C ASN A 404 -20.85 -20.03 9.28
N LEU A 405 -21.41 -20.28 8.09
CA LEU A 405 -22.75 -20.86 7.96
C LEU A 405 -22.83 -22.27 8.58
N PHE A 406 -21.69 -22.93 8.77
CA PHE A 406 -21.57 -24.27 9.35
C PHE A 406 -20.80 -24.28 10.68
N GLY A 407 -20.50 -23.10 11.25
CA GLY A 407 -19.71 -22.96 12.47
C GLY A 407 -18.20 -23.17 12.24
N ARG A 408 -17.51 -23.73 13.25
CA ARG A 408 -16.07 -24.02 13.18
C ARG A 408 -15.83 -25.26 12.29
N VAL A 409 -15.07 -25.09 11.21
CA VAL A 409 -14.74 -26.15 10.24
C VAL A 409 -13.26 -26.51 10.26
N SER A 410 -12.93 -27.80 10.20
CA SER A 410 -11.54 -28.28 10.25
C SER A 410 -10.86 -28.37 8.87
N GLY A 411 -11.51 -27.92 7.79
CA GLY A 411 -10.98 -28.05 6.42
C GLY A 411 -11.71 -27.21 5.38
N ASP A 412 -11.37 -27.46 4.10
CA ASP A 412 -12.02 -26.82 2.95
C ASP A 412 -13.34 -27.52 2.63
N ILE A 413 -14.45 -26.80 2.79
CA ILE A 413 -15.80 -27.30 2.46
C ILE A 413 -16.35 -26.69 1.16
N LEU A 414 -15.58 -25.87 0.43
CA LEU A 414 -16.01 -25.33 -0.85
C LEU A 414 -16.08 -26.43 -1.93
N GLY A 415 -17.19 -26.48 -2.66
CA GLY A 415 -17.47 -27.49 -3.68
C GLY A 415 -17.85 -28.87 -3.12
N THR A 416 -17.68 -29.11 -1.81
CA THR A 416 -18.14 -30.30 -1.11
C THR A 416 -19.66 -30.41 -1.16
N GLU A 417 -20.18 -31.64 -1.17
CA GLU A 417 -21.62 -31.89 -1.25
C GLU A 417 -22.34 -31.43 0.03
N VAL A 418 -23.44 -30.71 -0.18
CA VAL A 418 -24.38 -30.34 0.87
C VAL A 418 -25.47 -31.41 0.90
N VAL A 419 -25.70 -32.01 2.06
CA VAL A 419 -26.64 -33.13 2.22
C VAL A 419 -27.71 -32.76 3.24
N LYS A 420 -28.98 -33.00 2.89
CA LYS A 420 -30.10 -32.96 3.84
C LYS A 420 -30.37 -34.37 4.35
N SER A 421 -30.19 -34.57 5.65
CA SER A 421 -30.43 -35.86 6.31
C SER A 421 -31.92 -36.19 6.28
N SER A 422 -32.31 -37.33 5.72
CA SER A 422 -33.71 -37.76 5.71
C SER A 422 -34.25 -38.07 7.10
N LYS A 423 -33.41 -38.53 8.03
CA LYS A 423 -33.83 -38.88 9.41
C LYS A 423 -34.03 -37.66 10.30
N THR A 424 -33.14 -36.68 10.22
CA THR A 424 -33.11 -35.55 11.15
C THR A 424 -33.56 -34.24 10.51
N ASN A 425 -33.76 -34.22 9.19
CA ASN A 425 -33.99 -33.03 8.38
C ASN A 425 -32.86 -31.98 8.44
N VAL A 426 -31.74 -32.29 9.10
CA VAL A 426 -30.59 -31.40 9.26
C VAL A 426 -29.79 -31.34 7.97
N ILE A 427 -29.45 -30.13 7.55
CA ILE A 427 -28.55 -29.86 6.43
C ILE A 427 -27.11 -29.83 6.94
N LYS A 428 -26.21 -30.51 6.25
CA LYS A 428 -24.81 -30.61 6.65
C LYS A 428 -23.85 -30.69 5.46
N VAL A 429 -22.59 -30.36 5.72
CA VAL A 429 -21.46 -30.65 4.85
C VAL A 429 -20.45 -31.47 5.65
N GLY A 430 -20.31 -32.76 5.31
CA GLY A 430 -19.56 -33.71 6.12
C GLY A 430 -20.16 -33.83 7.53
N SER A 431 -19.39 -33.50 8.56
CA SER A 431 -19.82 -33.47 9.97
C SER A 431 -20.33 -32.10 10.43
N HIS A 432 -20.27 -31.06 9.58
CA HIS A 432 -20.60 -29.69 9.97
C HIS A 432 -22.05 -29.35 9.66
N ILE A 433 -22.79 -28.87 10.66
CA ILE A 433 -24.22 -28.61 10.61
C ILE A 433 -24.48 -27.17 10.15
N PHE A 434 -25.39 -27.00 9.20
CA PHE A 434 -25.83 -25.69 8.73
C PHE A 434 -26.64 -24.95 9.79
N LYS A 435 -26.30 -23.68 10.03
CA LYS A 435 -27.01 -22.75 10.90
C LYS A 435 -27.85 -21.81 10.05
N GLU A 436 -29.13 -22.12 9.86
CA GLU A 436 -29.98 -21.42 8.88
C GLU A 436 -30.00 -19.89 9.06
N LYS A 437 -30.15 -19.43 10.32
CA LYS A 437 -30.27 -18.01 10.67
C LYS A 437 -29.00 -17.22 10.33
N MET A 438 -27.83 -17.88 10.22
CA MET A 438 -26.60 -17.24 9.77
C MET A 438 -26.68 -16.80 8.30
N LEU A 439 -27.54 -17.40 7.49
CA LEU A 439 -27.71 -17.01 6.09
C LEU A 439 -28.34 -15.61 5.96
N ASN A 440 -29.20 -15.21 6.92
CA ASN A 440 -29.84 -13.89 6.99
C ASN A 440 -28.86 -12.71 7.06
N TYR A 441 -27.61 -12.94 7.49
CA TYR A 441 -26.59 -11.90 7.39
C TYR A 441 -26.26 -11.52 5.94
N PHE A 442 -26.45 -12.41 4.99
CA PHE A 442 -26.00 -12.25 3.60
C PHE A 442 -27.17 -12.21 2.62
N PHE A 443 -28.17 -13.06 2.82
CA PHE A 443 -29.34 -13.19 1.98
C PHE A 443 -30.57 -13.33 2.86
N ASP A 444 -31.67 -12.67 2.49
CA ASP A 444 -32.94 -12.79 3.20
C ASP A 444 -33.52 -14.18 2.93
N PHE A 445 -33.13 -15.16 3.75
CA PHE A 445 -33.25 -16.58 3.40
C PHE A 445 -34.70 -17.04 3.36
N GLU A 446 -35.55 -16.36 4.13
CA GLU A 446 -36.99 -16.63 4.24
C GLU A 446 -37.72 -16.42 2.89
N ILE A 447 -37.07 -15.75 1.93
CA ILE A 447 -37.57 -15.60 0.56
C ILE A 447 -37.38 -16.89 -0.25
N PHE A 448 -36.39 -17.71 0.10
CA PHE A 448 -36.09 -18.93 -0.64
C PHE A 448 -37.01 -20.09 -0.24
N ASP A 449 -37.34 -20.95 -1.20
CA ASP A 449 -38.00 -22.23 -0.89
C ASP A 449 -37.09 -23.09 0.02
N ALA A 450 -37.62 -23.50 1.17
CA ALA A 450 -36.96 -24.37 2.13
C ALA A 450 -36.50 -25.72 1.52
N ASN A 451 -37.16 -26.19 0.45
CA ASN A 451 -36.76 -27.38 -0.28
C ASN A 451 -35.56 -27.15 -1.22
N LYS A 452 -35.29 -25.88 -1.57
CA LYS A 452 -34.21 -25.46 -2.48
C LYS A 452 -32.95 -24.98 -1.77
N ILE A 453 -32.97 -24.90 -0.44
CA ILE A 453 -31.84 -24.41 0.36
C ILE A 453 -30.51 -25.13 0.08
N VAL A 454 -30.54 -26.45 -0.20
CA VAL A 454 -29.34 -27.21 -0.57
C VAL A 454 -28.77 -26.69 -1.89
N GLU A 455 -29.62 -26.48 -2.89
CA GLU A 455 -29.26 -25.97 -4.22
C GLU A 455 -28.68 -24.54 -4.14
N ILE A 456 -29.22 -23.72 -3.24
CA ILE A 456 -28.73 -22.35 -2.95
C ILE A 456 -27.34 -22.39 -2.30
N LEU A 457 -27.14 -23.24 -1.28
CA LEU A 457 -25.83 -23.39 -0.62
C LEU A 457 -24.78 -23.91 -1.61
N GLU A 458 -25.13 -24.85 -2.48
CA GLU A 458 -24.26 -25.29 -3.57
C GLU A 458 -23.92 -24.13 -4.52
N SER A 459 -24.89 -23.31 -4.90
CA SER A 459 -24.67 -22.14 -5.78
C SER A 459 -23.71 -21.12 -5.18
N ILE A 460 -23.84 -20.81 -3.89
CA ILE A 460 -22.93 -19.92 -3.16
C ILE A 460 -21.52 -20.52 -3.10
N SER A 461 -21.42 -21.79 -2.71
CA SER A 461 -20.15 -22.52 -2.60
C SER A 461 -19.38 -22.53 -3.92
N TYR A 462 -20.04 -22.87 -5.02
CA TYR A 462 -19.43 -22.88 -6.35
C TYR A 462 -19.11 -21.49 -6.87
N SER A 463 -19.89 -20.46 -6.52
CA SER A 463 -19.56 -19.08 -6.88
C SER A 463 -18.23 -18.61 -6.28
N ILE A 464 -17.97 -18.97 -5.02
CA ILE A 464 -16.68 -18.69 -4.37
C ILE A 464 -15.57 -19.56 -4.98
N TYR A 465 -15.84 -20.85 -5.17
CA TYR A 465 -14.88 -21.81 -5.72
C TYR A 465 -14.41 -21.42 -7.13
N ASN A 466 -15.32 -21.01 -8.01
CA ASN A 466 -15.02 -20.63 -9.39
C ASN A 466 -14.10 -19.40 -9.45
N VAL A 467 -14.38 -18.39 -8.63
CA VAL A 467 -13.52 -17.21 -8.50
C VAL A 467 -12.15 -17.60 -7.92
N ARG A 468 -12.13 -18.44 -6.87
CA ARG A 468 -10.89 -18.92 -6.25
C ARG A 468 -9.96 -19.57 -7.27
N ASN A 469 -10.52 -20.43 -8.13
CA ASN A 469 -9.74 -21.10 -9.14
C ASN A 469 -9.15 -20.08 -10.12
N GLY A 470 -9.95 -19.28 -10.82
CA GLY A 470 -9.39 -18.35 -11.82
C GLY A 470 -8.31 -17.41 -11.25
N VAL A 471 -8.50 -16.92 -10.02
CA VAL A 471 -7.51 -16.09 -9.30
C VAL A 471 -6.24 -16.88 -8.95
N GLY A 472 -6.35 -18.08 -8.39
CA GLY A 472 -5.22 -18.92 -8.01
C GLY A 472 -4.36 -19.34 -9.21
N HIS A 473 -4.96 -19.48 -10.40
CA HIS A 473 -4.26 -19.92 -11.61
C HIS A 473 -3.80 -18.76 -12.50
N PHE A 474 -4.08 -17.51 -12.11
CA PHE A 474 -3.77 -16.30 -12.87
C PHE A 474 -4.46 -16.25 -14.25
N ASN A 475 -5.57 -16.97 -14.43
CA ASN A 475 -6.22 -17.19 -15.72
C ASN A 475 -7.59 -16.46 -15.83
N LYS A 476 -8.16 -16.43 -17.04
CA LYS A 476 -9.54 -15.97 -17.27
C LYS A 476 -10.50 -16.73 -16.33
N LEU A 477 -11.46 -16.02 -15.75
CA LEU A 477 -12.42 -16.60 -14.82
C LEU A 477 -13.46 -17.43 -15.59
N ILE A 478 -13.63 -18.68 -15.18
CA ILE A 478 -14.73 -19.55 -15.64
C ILE A 478 -15.80 -19.50 -14.57
N LEU A 479 -16.82 -18.67 -14.78
CA LEU A 479 -17.89 -18.41 -13.81
C LEU A 479 -19.22 -18.95 -14.31
N GLY A 480 -20.20 -19.01 -13.41
CA GLY A 480 -21.59 -19.29 -13.76
C GLY A 480 -21.98 -20.77 -13.75
N LYS A 481 -21.08 -21.69 -13.39
CA LYS A 481 -21.41 -23.11 -13.22
C LYS A 481 -21.50 -23.51 -11.76
N TYR A 482 -22.47 -24.35 -11.42
CA TYR A 482 -22.61 -24.99 -10.10
C TYR A 482 -22.95 -26.47 -10.26
N LYS A 483 -23.04 -27.20 -9.15
CA LYS A 483 -23.52 -28.58 -9.18
C LYS A 483 -24.90 -28.66 -8.58
N LYS A 484 -25.76 -29.43 -9.22
CA LYS A 484 -27.11 -29.76 -8.80
C LYS A 484 -27.27 -31.27 -8.71
N LYS A 485 -28.04 -31.74 -7.73
CA LYS A 485 -28.41 -33.15 -7.65
C LYS A 485 -29.50 -33.45 -8.67
N ASP A 486 -29.19 -34.33 -9.61
CA ASP A 486 -30.16 -34.88 -10.56
C ASP A 486 -31.00 -35.95 -9.85
N ILE A 487 -32.31 -35.82 -9.92
CA ILE A 487 -33.26 -36.72 -9.27
C ILE A 487 -33.24 -38.09 -9.96
N ASN A 488 -33.09 -38.12 -11.29
CA ASN A 488 -33.20 -39.35 -12.07
C ASN A 488 -31.96 -40.22 -11.90
N THR A 489 -30.77 -39.62 -11.93
CA THR A 489 -29.51 -40.35 -11.81
C THR A 489 -28.99 -40.41 -10.38
N ASN A 490 -29.57 -39.64 -9.46
CA ASN A 490 -29.10 -39.44 -8.08
C ASN A 490 -27.62 -38.98 -8.02
N LYS A 491 -27.10 -38.40 -9.13
CA LYS A 491 -25.74 -37.90 -9.29
C LYS A 491 -25.72 -36.38 -9.33
N ARG A 492 -24.56 -35.79 -9.02
CA ARG A 492 -24.35 -34.34 -9.15
C ARG A 492 -23.90 -33.96 -10.55
N ILE A 493 -24.82 -33.38 -11.32
CA ILE A 493 -24.55 -32.83 -12.64
C ILE A 493 -24.12 -31.37 -12.53
N GLU A 494 -23.32 -30.91 -13.50
CA GLU A 494 -22.97 -29.49 -13.60
C GLU A 494 -24.11 -28.76 -14.29
N GLU A 495 -24.51 -27.63 -13.73
CA GLU A 495 -25.66 -26.84 -14.14
C GLU A 495 -25.25 -25.38 -14.30
N ASP A 496 -25.95 -24.65 -15.16
CA ASP A 496 -25.74 -23.22 -15.34
C ASP A 496 -26.50 -22.42 -14.26
N LEU A 497 -25.85 -21.45 -13.63
CA LEU A 497 -26.47 -20.62 -12.59
C LEU A 497 -27.69 -19.84 -13.10
N ASN A 498 -27.75 -19.56 -14.41
CA ASN A 498 -28.93 -18.94 -15.02
C ASN A 498 -30.18 -19.83 -14.96
N ASN A 499 -30.01 -21.15 -14.83
CA ASN A 499 -31.10 -22.12 -14.68
C ASN A 499 -31.57 -22.26 -13.22
N ASN A 500 -30.91 -21.58 -12.27
CA ASN A 500 -31.34 -21.55 -10.88
C ASN A 500 -32.38 -20.42 -10.68
N GLU A 501 -33.65 -20.79 -10.79
CA GLU A 501 -34.77 -19.85 -10.68
C GLU A 501 -34.85 -19.12 -9.33
N GLU A 502 -34.47 -19.77 -8.23
CA GLU A 502 -34.46 -19.16 -6.89
C GLU A 502 -33.44 -18.00 -6.82
N ILE A 503 -32.21 -18.24 -7.26
CA ILE A 503 -31.15 -17.22 -7.27
C ILE A 503 -31.51 -16.09 -8.23
N LYS A 504 -32.05 -16.44 -9.39
CA LYS A 504 -32.46 -15.47 -10.41
C LYS A 504 -33.62 -14.61 -9.93
N GLY A 505 -34.67 -15.23 -9.38
CA GLY A 505 -35.82 -14.56 -8.79
C GLY A 505 -35.41 -13.63 -7.64
N TYR A 506 -34.52 -14.10 -6.75
CA TYR A 506 -33.97 -13.27 -5.67
C TYR A 506 -33.16 -12.09 -6.21
N PHE A 507 -32.33 -12.29 -7.24
CA PHE A 507 -31.59 -11.22 -7.89
C PHE A 507 -32.51 -10.17 -8.53
N ILE A 508 -33.56 -10.60 -9.25
CA ILE A 508 -34.57 -9.73 -9.85
C ILE A 508 -35.29 -8.93 -8.76
N LYS A 509 -35.72 -9.59 -7.68
CA LYS A 509 -36.36 -8.93 -6.53
C LYS A 509 -35.45 -7.85 -5.95
N LYS A 510 -34.18 -8.18 -5.66
CA LYS A 510 -33.21 -7.21 -5.13
C LYS A 510 -32.89 -6.09 -6.11
N ARG A 511 -32.91 -6.35 -7.42
CA ARG A 511 -32.78 -5.32 -8.46
C ARG A 511 -33.97 -4.36 -8.46
N GLY A 512 -35.19 -4.87 -8.28
CA GLY A 512 -36.41 -4.05 -8.15
C GLY A 512 -36.43 -3.18 -6.89
N GLU A 513 -35.66 -3.54 -5.85
CA GLU A 513 -35.57 -2.76 -4.62
C GLU A 513 -34.65 -1.52 -4.71
N ILE A 514 -33.94 -1.30 -5.82
CA ILE A 514 -32.95 -0.21 -5.93
C ILE A 514 -33.58 1.15 -5.60
N GLU A 515 -34.72 1.49 -6.22
CA GLU A 515 -35.38 2.77 -5.99
C GLU A 515 -35.73 2.96 -4.52
N ARG A 516 -36.41 1.97 -3.93
CA ARG A 516 -36.78 1.95 -2.51
C ARG A 516 -35.54 2.11 -1.62
N LYS A 517 -34.45 1.40 -1.89
CA LYS A 517 -33.20 1.49 -1.11
C LYS A 517 -32.54 2.86 -1.21
N VAL A 518 -32.64 3.53 -2.37
CA VAL A 518 -32.18 4.92 -2.49
C VAL A 518 -33.12 5.83 -1.69
N LYS A 519 -34.45 5.69 -1.79
CA LYS A 519 -35.41 6.48 -0.97
C LYS A 519 -35.14 6.33 0.53
N GLU A 520 -34.98 5.10 1.04
CA GLU A 520 -34.63 4.81 2.44
C GLU A 520 -33.34 5.47 2.89
N LYS A 521 -32.32 5.48 2.02
CA LYS A 521 -31.05 6.16 2.30
C LYS A 521 -31.26 7.67 2.49
N PHE A 522 -32.15 8.30 1.74
CA PHE A 522 -32.48 9.71 1.91
C PHE A 522 -33.32 9.93 3.18
N LEU A 523 -34.39 9.16 3.38
CA LEU A 523 -35.26 9.24 4.56
C LEU A 523 -34.48 9.04 5.87
N SER A 524 -33.49 8.14 5.88
CA SER A 524 -32.64 7.91 7.06
C SER A 524 -31.78 9.10 7.48
N ASN A 525 -31.68 10.14 6.66
CA ASN A 525 -30.98 11.40 6.98
C ASN A 525 -31.93 12.53 7.39
N ASN A 526 -33.17 12.23 7.84
CA ASN A 526 -34.10 13.17 8.47
C ASN A 526 -34.48 14.41 7.62
N LEU A 527 -34.46 14.31 6.29
CA LEU A 527 -34.77 15.42 5.38
C LEU A 527 -36.14 16.07 5.64
N GLN A 528 -37.16 15.27 5.97
CA GLN A 528 -38.54 15.74 6.22
C GLN A 528 -38.69 16.56 7.50
N TYR A 529 -37.73 16.47 8.41
CA TYR A 529 -37.71 17.28 9.63
C TYR A 529 -37.19 18.69 9.38
N TYR A 530 -36.30 18.84 8.38
CA TYR A 530 -35.59 20.09 8.12
C TYR A 530 -36.03 20.84 6.86
N TYR A 531 -36.72 20.18 5.93
CA TYR A 531 -37.15 20.76 4.67
C TYR A 531 -38.63 20.47 4.39
N SER A 532 -39.33 21.44 3.80
CA SER A 532 -40.72 21.27 3.37
C SER A 532 -40.83 20.26 2.23
N LYS A 533 -42.01 19.68 2.05
CA LYS A 533 -42.33 18.77 0.93
C LYS A 533 -41.93 19.36 -0.42
N GLU A 534 -42.30 20.62 -0.68
CA GLU A 534 -41.96 21.33 -1.91
C GLU A 534 -40.44 21.41 -2.15
N LYS A 535 -39.64 21.72 -1.11
CA LYS A 535 -38.17 21.76 -1.22
C LYS A 535 -37.59 20.38 -1.51
N ILE A 536 -38.17 19.34 -0.94
CA ILE A 536 -37.77 17.95 -1.19
C ILE A 536 -38.09 17.54 -2.64
N GLU A 537 -39.29 17.83 -3.12
CA GLU A 537 -39.70 17.54 -4.51
C GLU A 537 -38.81 18.30 -5.51
N ASN A 538 -38.59 19.60 -5.29
CA ASN A 538 -37.69 20.43 -6.08
C ASN A 538 -36.27 19.85 -6.17
N TYR A 539 -35.75 19.26 -5.09
CA TYR A 539 -34.45 18.60 -5.11
C TYR A 539 -34.45 17.37 -6.01
N PHE A 540 -35.50 16.55 -5.95
CA PHE A 540 -35.58 15.30 -6.71
C PHE A 540 -35.91 15.49 -8.19
N GLU A 541 -36.47 16.63 -8.59
CA GLU A 541 -36.58 17.00 -10.00
C GLU A 541 -35.20 17.24 -10.66
N VAL A 542 -34.20 17.66 -9.88
CA VAL A 542 -32.84 17.94 -10.38
C VAL A 542 -31.92 16.73 -10.17
N TYR A 543 -32.16 15.95 -9.13
CA TYR A 543 -31.33 14.81 -8.77
C TYR A 543 -31.54 13.62 -9.72
N GLU A 544 -30.44 13.04 -10.20
CA GLU A 544 -30.43 11.81 -11.02
C GLU A 544 -29.50 10.82 -10.32
N PHE A 545 -29.98 9.62 -10.00
CA PHE A 545 -29.16 8.60 -9.39
C PHE A 545 -28.35 7.83 -10.45
N GLU A 546 -27.01 7.82 -10.31
CA GLU A 546 -26.13 6.97 -11.10
C GLU A 546 -25.45 5.90 -10.24
N ILE A 547 -25.71 4.63 -10.56
CA ILE A 547 -25.00 3.51 -9.92
C ILE A 547 -23.50 3.51 -10.27
N LEU A 548 -23.17 3.86 -11.52
CA LEU A 548 -21.80 3.97 -12.04
C LEU A 548 -21.28 5.42 -11.92
N LYS A 549 -20.84 5.78 -10.71
CA LYS A 549 -20.29 7.12 -10.45
C LYS A 549 -18.98 7.35 -11.21
N ARG A 550 -18.92 8.45 -11.97
CA ARG A 550 -17.71 8.88 -12.66
C ARG A 550 -16.64 9.28 -11.63
N LYS A 551 -15.45 8.66 -11.70
CA LYS A 551 -14.30 8.98 -10.82
C LYS A 551 -13.08 9.41 -11.63
N ILE A 552 -12.37 10.40 -11.10
CA ILE A 552 -11.11 10.93 -11.64
C ILE A 552 -10.03 10.83 -10.57
N PRO A 553 -8.75 10.59 -10.95
CA PRO A 553 -7.64 10.74 -10.02
C PRO A 553 -7.54 12.15 -9.46
N PHE A 554 -7.14 12.24 -8.19
CA PHE A 554 -6.87 13.50 -7.46
C PHE A 554 -8.06 14.43 -7.21
N ALA A 555 -9.24 14.09 -7.73
CA ALA A 555 -10.43 14.86 -7.46
C ALA A 555 -10.76 14.81 -5.94
N PRO A 556 -11.13 15.95 -5.33
CA PRO A 556 -11.27 16.05 -3.89
C PRO A 556 -12.53 15.30 -3.42
N ASN A 557 -12.40 14.63 -2.27
CA ASN A 557 -13.57 14.05 -1.63
C ASN A 557 -14.46 15.16 -1.04
N PHE A 558 -15.75 14.88 -0.97
CA PHE A 558 -16.74 15.86 -0.51
C PHE A 558 -16.45 16.40 0.91
N LYS A 559 -15.89 15.58 1.81
CA LYS A 559 -15.51 16.03 3.16
C LYS A 559 -14.47 17.16 3.13
N ARG A 560 -13.56 17.15 2.16
CA ARG A 560 -12.60 18.25 1.95
C ARG A 560 -13.25 19.47 1.34
N ILE A 561 -14.18 19.28 0.38
CA ILE A 561 -14.95 20.38 -0.19
C ILE A 561 -15.75 21.11 0.88
N ILE A 562 -16.46 20.40 1.77
CA ILE A 562 -17.17 21.01 2.90
C ILE A 562 -16.21 21.84 3.74
N LYS A 563 -15.13 21.22 4.24
CA LYS A 563 -14.18 21.90 5.11
C LYS A 563 -13.57 23.14 4.44
N LYS A 564 -13.23 23.01 3.16
CA LYS A 564 -12.67 24.12 2.39
C LYS A 564 -13.68 25.25 2.18
N GLY A 565 -14.95 24.91 1.93
CA GLY A 565 -16.05 25.86 1.85
C GLY A 565 -16.28 26.59 3.18
N GLU A 566 -16.34 25.86 4.30
CA GLU A 566 -16.46 26.43 5.65
C GLU A 566 -15.30 27.37 5.96
N ASP A 567 -14.05 26.95 5.69
CA ASP A 567 -12.84 27.75 5.92
C ASP A 567 -12.88 29.06 5.10
N LEU A 568 -13.38 29.03 3.86
CA LEU A 568 -13.46 30.21 2.98
C LEU A 568 -14.63 31.13 3.33
N PHE A 569 -15.75 30.57 3.79
CA PHE A 569 -16.87 31.34 4.31
C PHE A 569 -16.45 32.12 5.57
N ASN A 570 -15.89 31.42 6.56
CA ASN A 570 -15.51 31.99 7.87
C ASN A 570 -14.42 33.08 7.77
N ASN A 571 -13.49 32.95 6.83
CA ASN A 571 -12.43 33.95 6.68
C ASN A 571 -12.92 35.30 6.14
N LYS A 572 -14.13 35.41 5.56
CA LYS A 572 -14.57 36.60 4.84
C LYS A 572 -16.06 36.96 4.88
N ASN A 573 -16.93 36.16 5.49
CA ASN A 573 -18.39 36.28 5.33
C ASN A 573 -18.81 36.43 3.84
N ASN A 574 -18.08 35.78 2.94
CA ASN A 574 -18.32 35.92 1.51
C ASN A 574 -19.56 35.10 1.13
N LYS A 575 -20.60 35.81 0.67
CA LYS A 575 -21.90 35.24 0.26
C LYS A 575 -21.78 34.12 -0.77
N LYS A 576 -20.73 34.13 -1.61
CA LYS A 576 -20.47 33.06 -2.59
C LYS A 576 -20.42 31.66 -1.95
N TYR A 577 -19.93 31.55 -0.72
CA TYR A 577 -19.74 30.26 -0.04
C TYR A 577 -20.87 29.91 0.94
N GLU A 578 -22.05 30.54 0.82
CA GLU A 578 -23.17 30.39 1.78
C GLU A 578 -23.69 28.96 1.93
N TYR A 579 -23.64 28.11 0.89
CA TYR A 579 -23.99 26.68 1.01
C TYR A 579 -23.19 25.94 2.10
N PHE A 580 -22.02 26.47 2.48
CA PHE A 580 -21.12 25.89 3.49
C PHE A 580 -21.08 26.71 4.80
N LYS A 581 -22.01 27.64 4.99
CA LYS A 581 -22.15 28.44 6.21
C LYS A 581 -22.37 27.56 7.46
N ASN A 582 -21.73 27.94 8.56
CA ASN A 582 -22.03 27.46 9.92
C ASN A 582 -22.87 28.51 10.66
N PHE A 583 -24.07 28.13 11.12
CA PHE A 583 -25.03 29.04 11.78
C PHE A 583 -24.84 29.19 13.32
N ASP A 584 -24.43 30.30 13.91
CA ASP A 584 -24.05 30.31 15.34
C ASP A 584 -25.19 30.39 16.40
N LYS A 585 -26.49 30.41 16.03
CA LYS A 585 -27.55 30.93 16.92
C LYS A 585 -28.52 29.94 17.62
N ASN A 586 -28.41 28.62 17.49
CA ASN A 586 -29.36 27.65 18.09
C ASN A 586 -28.68 26.49 18.87
N SER A 587 -29.47 25.67 19.59
CA SER A 587 -29.01 24.53 20.41
C SER A 587 -27.99 23.66 19.65
N ALA A 588 -26.90 23.26 20.32
CA ALA A 588 -25.73 22.67 19.66
C ALA A 588 -25.99 21.30 18.98
N GLU A 589 -27.09 20.61 19.33
CA GLU A 589 -27.44 19.26 18.86
C GLU A 589 -28.24 19.28 17.55
N GLU A 590 -29.39 19.95 17.53
CA GLU A 590 -30.31 19.99 16.37
C GLU A 590 -29.63 20.60 15.14
N LYS A 591 -28.80 21.63 15.37
CA LYS A 591 -28.00 22.26 14.32
C LYS A 591 -26.97 21.31 13.73
N LYS A 592 -26.34 20.44 14.53
CA LYS A 592 -25.40 19.44 14.02
C LYS A 592 -26.11 18.42 13.13
N GLU A 593 -27.29 17.97 13.53
CA GLU A 593 -28.10 17.05 12.73
C GLU A 593 -28.62 17.72 11.45
N PHE A 594 -29.09 18.98 11.50
CA PHE A 594 -29.44 19.75 10.30
C PHE A 594 -28.26 19.86 9.31
N LEU A 595 -27.09 20.27 9.81
CA LEU A 595 -25.89 20.41 8.98
C LEU A 595 -25.48 19.07 8.37
N LYS A 596 -25.64 17.97 9.11
CA LYS A 596 -25.40 16.61 8.61
C LYS A 596 -26.37 16.25 7.49
N THR A 597 -27.66 16.57 7.62
CA THR A 597 -28.67 16.39 6.55
C THR A 597 -28.36 17.25 5.32
N ARG A 598 -28.12 18.56 5.47
CA ARG A 598 -27.73 19.45 4.36
C ARG A 598 -26.48 18.93 3.64
N ASN A 599 -25.45 18.60 4.40
CA ASN A 599 -24.20 18.08 3.86
C ASN A 599 -24.39 16.73 3.15
N PHE A 600 -25.33 15.90 3.61
CA PHE A 600 -25.69 14.68 2.91
C PHE A 600 -26.31 14.96 1.53
N LEU A 601 -27.28 15.88 1.43
CA LEU A 601 -27.90 16.26 0.15
C LEU A 601 -26.88 16.84 -0.84
N LEU A 602 -26.02 17.74 -0.38
CA LEU A 602 -24.93 18.30 -1.19
C LEU A 602 -23.95 17.22 -1.66
N LYS A 603 -23.65 16.24 -0.81
CA LYS A 603 -22.77 15.11 -1.16
C LYS A 603 -23.35 14.29 -2.30
N GLU A 604 -24.65 14.02 -2.29
CA GLU A 604 -25.30 13.21 -3.31
C GLU A 604 -25.34 13.93 -4.66
N LEU A 605 -25.63 15.24 -4.70
CA LEU A 605 -25.51 16.05 -5.92
C LEU A 605 -24.07 16.10 -6.44
N TYR A 606 -23.10 16.26 -5.55
CA TYR A 606 -21.69 16.36 -5.90
C TYR A 606 -21.21 15.13 -6.69
N TYR A 607 -21.56 13.92 -6.23
CA TYR A 607 -21.06 12.68 -6.85
C TYR A 607 -21.93 12.15 -8.00
N ASN A 608 -23.26 12.33 -7.97
CA ASN A 608 -24.14 11.75 -8.98
C ASN A 608 -24.36 12.69 -10.18
N ASN A 609 -24.50 14.00 -9.94
CA ASN A 609 -24.84 14.96 -10.99
C ASN A 609 -23.64 15.85 -11.38
N PHE A 610 -23.09 16.60 -10.42
CA PHE A 610 -22.07 17.61 -10.68
C PHE A 610 -20.82 17.03 -11.36
N TYR A 611 -20.29 15.90 -10.88
CA TYR A 611 -19.10 15.28 -11.49
C TYR A 611 -19.29 14.97 -12.97
N LYS A 612 -20.46 14.47 -13.37
CA LYS A 612 -20.73 14.10 -14.76
C LYS A 612 -20.78 15.33 -15.65
N GLU A 613 -21.53 16.36 -15.23
CA GLU A 613 -21.68 17.62 -15.97
C GLU A 613 -20.35 18.38 -16.05
N PHE A 614 -19.72 18.63 -14.91
CA PHE A 614 -18.53 19.47 -14.80
C PHE A 614 -17.35 18.93 -15.62
N LEU A 615 -17.21 17.60 -15.67
CA LEU A 615 -16.11 16.97 -16.41
C LEU A 615 -16.34 16.83 -17.91
N SER A 616 -17.54 17.14 -18.36
CA SER A 616 -17.89 17.10 -19.79
C SER A 616 -17.78 18.49 -20.43
N LYS A 617 -17.80 19.56 -19.64
CA LYS A 617 -17.77 20.96 -20.10
C LYS A 617 -16.40 21.61 -19.93
N LYS A 618 -15.54 21.43 -20.93
CA LYS A 618 -14.14 21.94 -20.89
C LYS A 618 -14.04 23.46 -20.76
N GLU A 619 -14.87 24.20 -21.47
CA GLU A 619 -14.86 25.68 -21.46
C GLU A 619 -15.30 26.24 -20.11
N GLU A 620 -16.31 25.64 -19.48
CA GLU A 620 -16.75 26.02 -18.14
C GLU A 620 -15.64 25.77 -17.11
N PHE A 621 -14.93 24.64 -17.23
CA PHE A 621 -13.78 24.32 -16.40
C PHE A 621 -12.64 25.34 -16.55
N GLU A 622 -12.33 25.76 -17.77
CA GLU A 622 -11.32 26.80 -18.04
C GLU A 622 -11.65 28.13 -17.34
N LYS A 623 -12.90 28.59 -17.48
CA LYS A 623 -13.37 29.83 -16.83
C LYS A 623 -13.20 29.75 -15.31
N ILE A 624 -13.57 28.63 -14.70
CA ILE A 624 -13.43 28.42 -13.24
C ILE A 624 -11.96 28.40 -12.80
N VAL A 625 -11.05 27.83 -13.60
CA VAL A 625 -9.61 27.84 -13.29
C VAL A 625 -9.09 29.28 -13.21
N LEU A 626 -9.46 30.13 -14.17
CA LEU A 626 -9.08 31.54 -14.19
C LEU A 626 -9.71 32.31 -13.02
N GLU A 627 -10.99 32.07 -12.75
CA GLU A 627 -11.72 32.67 -11.63
C GLU A 627 -11.03 32.38 -10.28
N VAL A 628 -10.68 31.13 -10.02
CA VAL A 628 -10.00 30.72 -8.78
C VAL A 628 -8.62 31.40 -8.62
N LYS A 629 -7.89 31.56 -9.72
CA LYS A 629 -6.58 32.24 -9.71
C LYS A 629 -6.73 33.72 -9.37
N GLU A 630 -7.68 34.42 -9.98
CA GLU A 630 -7.93 35.84 -9.71
C GLU A 630 -8.49 36.05 -8.30
N GLU A 631 -9.41 35.18 -7.83
CA GLU A 631 -9.89 35.22 -6.45
C GLU A 631 -8.76 35.02 -5.44
N LYS A 632 -7.79 34.16 -5.73
CA LYS A 632 -6.65 33.95 -4.82
C LYS A 632 -5.77 35.20 -4.75
N LYS A 633 -5.52 35.81 -5.91
CA LYS A 633 -4.74 37.04 -6.05
C LYS A 633 -5.40 38.21 -5.33
N SER A 634 -6.71 38.40 -5.48
CA SER A 634 -7.47 39.44 -4.77
C SER A 634 -7.46 39.24 -3.25
N ARG A 635 -7.52 37.98 -2.77
CA ARG A 635 -7.33 37.65 -1.35
C ARG A 635 -5.94 38.00 -0.83
N GLY A 636 -4.92 37.91 -1.68
CA GLY A 636 -3.53 38.17 -1.34
C GLY A 636 -3.19 39.64 -1.11
N ASN A 637 -3.79 40.54 -1.89
CA ASN A 637 -3.48 41.97 -1.86
C ASN A 637 -3.96 42.70 -0.60
N ILE A 638 -4.95 42.14 0.12
CA ILE A 638 -5.57 42.81 1.28
C ILE A 638 -4.67 42.77 2.55
N ASN A 639 -3.70 41.83 2.63
CA ASN A 639 -2.94 41.58 3.87
C ASN A 639 -1.45 41.99 3.84
N ASN A 640 -0.99 42.78 2.87
CA ASN A 640 0.42 43.25 2.72
C ASN A 640 1.53 42.18 2.83
N LYS A 641 1.20 40.89 2.78
CA LYS A 641 2.17 39.79 2.71
C LYS A 641 2.26 39.30 1.27
N LYS A 642 3.47 39.35 0.68
CA LYS A 642 3.84 38.81 -0.66
C LYS A 642 3.47 37.32 -0.90
N SER A 643 2.78 36.65 0.02
CA SER A 643 2.30 35.27 -0.10
C SER A 643 1.05 35.09 -1.00
N GLY A 644 0.47 36.18 -1.52
CA GLY A 644 -0.80 36.19 -2.27
C GLY A 644 -0.81 35.59 -3.68
N VAL A 645 0.34 35.30 -4.28
CA VAL A 645 0.47 35.02 -5.74
C VAL A 645 0.70 33.53 -6.04
N SER A 646 0.42 32.63 -5.08
CA SER A 646 0.85 31.23 -5.19
C SER A 646 0.25 30.45 -6.38
N PHE A 647 -1.04 30.68 -6.71
CA PHE A 647 -1.73 29.94 -7.78
C PHE A 647 -1.33 30.40 -9.18
N GLN A 648 -0.77 31.60 -9.33
CA GLN A 648 -0.36 32.13 -10.65
C GLN A 648 0.83 31.34 -11.25
N SER A 649 1.54 30.58 -10.41
CA SER A 649 2.65 29.71 -10.85
C SER A 649 2.21 28.36 -11.45
N ILE A 650 0.90 28.05 -11.40
CA ILE A 650 0.28 26.86 -12.01
C ILE A 650 -0.11 27.22 -13.44
N ASP A 651 0.08 26.31 -14.40
CA ASP A 651 -0.32 26.54 -15.79
C ASP A 651 -1.84 26.65 -15.93
N ASP A 652 -2.32 27.46 -16.87
CA ASP A 652 -3.74 27.49 -17.25
C ASP A 652 -4.19 26.17 -17.91
N TYR A 653 -5.51 25.97 -17.93
CA TYR A 653 -6.10 24.80 -18.56
C TYR A 653 -6.16 24.98 -20.08
N ASP A 654 -5.69 23.98 -20.83
CA ASP A 654 -5.79 23.91 -22.29
C ASP A 654 -6.94 22.96 -22.66
N THR A 655 -7.97 23.48 -23.33
CA THR A 655 -9.17 22.74 -23.74
C THR A 655 -8.88 21.57 -24.68
N LYS A 656 -7.71 21.56 -25.35
CA LYS A 656 -7.25 20.42 -26.16
C LYS A 656 -6.99 19.17 -25.31
N ILE A 657 -6.69 19.36 -24.02
CA ILE A 657 -6.38 18.27 -23.09
C ILE A 657 -7.65 17.92 -22.30
N ASN A 658 -7.83 16.66 -21.92
CA ASN A 658 -8.94 16.29 -21.02
C ASN A 658 -8.71 16.85 -19.60
N ILE A 659 -9.79 17.25 -18.91
CA ILE A 659 -9.74 17.79 -17.54
C ILE A 659 -8.96 16.86 -16.59
N SER A 660 -9.19 15.54 -16.70
CA SER A 660 -8.46 14.54 -15.91
C SER A 660 -6.95 14.62 -16.09
N ASP A 661 -6.49 14.85 -17.32
CA ASP A 661 -5.07 14.89 -17.65
C ASP A 661 -4.44 16.20 -17.22
N TYR A 662 -5.20 17.31 -17.28
CA TYR A 662 -4.77 18.58 -16.71
C TYR A 662 -4.52 18.48 -15.21
N ILE A 663 -5.50 18.01 -14.42
CA ILE A 663 -5.37 17.85 -12.97
C ILE A 663 -4.19 16.93 -12.61
N ALA A 664 -4.05 15.80 -13.32
CA ALA A 664 -2.93 14.89 -13.13
C ALA A 664 -1.58 15.55 -13.48
N SER A 665 -1.54 16.40 -14.51
CA SER A 665 -0.34 17.10 -14.94
C SER A 665 0.13 18.15 -13.93
N ILE A 666 -0.80 18.89 -13.30
CA ILE A 666 -0.49 19.84 -12.23
C ILE A 666 0.12 19.08 -11.05
N HIS A 667 -0.58 18.03 -10.58
CA HIS A 667 -0.09 17.19 -9.51
C HIS A 667 1.32 16.65 -9.80
N LYS A 668 1.57 16.19 -11.02
CA LYS A 668 2.89 15.72 -11.43
C LYS A 668 3.92 16.84 -11.42
N LYS A 669 3.73 17.93 -12.18
CA LYS A 669 4.71 19.03 -12.31
C LYS A 669 5.10 19.61 -10.96
N GLU A 670 4.13 19.79 -10.07
CA GLU A 670 4.39 20.38 -8.76
C GLU A 670 5.07 19.38 -7.81
N MET A 671 4.70 18.09 -7.82
CA MET A 671 5.46 17.06 -7.09
C MET A 671 6.91 16.97 -7.57
N GLU A 672 7.15 17.15 -8.87
CA GLU A 672 8.50 17.21 -9.45
C GLU A 672 9.28 18.47 -9.01
N ARG A 673 8.65 19.65 -8.90
CA ARG A 673 9.27 20.89 -8.35
C ARG A 673 9.73 20.69 -6.89
N VAL A 674 8.96 19.92 -6.15
CA VAL A 674 9.06 19.69 -4.71
C VAL A 674 10.08 18.62 -4.31
N GLU A 675 10.25 17.63 -5.17
CA GLU A 675 11.23 16.55 -5.02
C GLU A 675 12.70 17.04 -4.96
N LYS A 676 12.96 18.35 -5.10
CA LYS A 676 14.25 19.04 -4.94
C LYS A 676 14.59 19.49 -3.51
N TYR A 677 13.63 19.56 -2.58
CA TYR A 677 13.83 20.06 -1.21
C TYR A 677 13.40 19.04 -0.13
N ASN A 678 13.82 19.24 1.13
CA ASN A 678 13.52 18.36 2.28
C ASN A 678 12.01 18.04 2.43
N GLU A 679 11.69 16.94 3.12
CA GLU A 679 10.31 16.41 3.33
C GLU A 679 9.28 17.46 3.80
N GLU A 680 9.67 18.47 4.59
CA GLU A 680 8.77 19.54 5.06
C GLU A 680 8.23 20.40 3.91
N LYS A 681 9.10 20.90 3.02
CA LYS A 681 8.66 21.68 1.86
C LYS A 681 7.78 20.85 0.90
N GLN A 682 7.88 19.52 0.96
CA GLN A 682 6.98 18.66 0.20
C GLN A 682 5.56 18.65 0.71
N LYS A 683 5.37 18.68 2.03
CA LYS A 683 4.03 18.74 2.62
C LYS A 683 3.35 20.07 2.31
N ASP A 684 4.09 21.18 2.41
CA ASP A 684 3.53 22.52 2.17
C ASP A 684 3.12 22.71 0.71
N THR A 685 3.94 22.26 -0.23
CA THR A 685 3.60 22.37 -1.65
C THR A 685 2.52 21.36 -2.06
N ALA A 686 2.54 20.14 -1.52
CA ALA A 686 1.43 19.21 -1.71
C ALA A 686 0.10 19.74 -1.15
N LYS A 687 0.15 20.59 -0.11
CA LYS A 687 -1.02 21.30 0.40
C LYS A 687 -1.47 22.39 -0.57
N TYR A 688 -0.57 23.23 -1.08
CA TYR A 688 -0.96 24.31 -2.01
C TYR A 688 -1.65 23.79 -3.29
N ILE A 689 -1.16 22.72 -3.91
CA ILE A 689 -1.79 22.13 -5.12
C ILE A 689 -3.18 21.60 -4.78
N ARG A 690 -3.26 20.91 -3.64
CA ARG A 690 -4.49 20.31 -3.17
C ARG A 690 -5.53 21.40 -2.90
N ASP A 691 -5.12 22.48 -2.23
CA ASP A 691 -5.95 23.64 -1.99
C ASP A 691 -6.43 24.25 -3.32
N PHE A 692 -5.59 24.33 -4.35
CA PHE A 692 -5.99 24.81 -5.69
C PHE A 692 -7.06 23.92 -6.34
N VAL A 693 -6.82 22.60 -6.36
CA VAL A 693 -7.81 21.64 -6.91
C VAL A 693 -9.09 21.64 -6.10
N GLU A 694 -9.01 21.74 -4.76
CA GLU A 694 -10.17 21.87 -3.88
C GLU A 694 -10.97 23.14 -4.18
N GLU A 695 -10.32 24.28 -4.42
CA GLU A 695 -10.97 25.56 -4.74
C GLU A 695 -11.62 25.55 -6.15
N ILE A 696 -11.02 24.88 -7.15
CA ILE A 696 -11.63 24.66 -8.47
C ILE A 696 -12.93 23.87 -8.36
N PHE A 697 -12.88 22.71 -7.70
CA PHE A 697 -14.06 21.86 -7.57
C PHE A 697 -15.13 22.50 -6.68
N LEU A 698 -14.74 23.24 -5.65
CA LEU A 698 -15.67 23.99 -4.81
C LEU A 698 -16.38 25.07 -5.62
N THR A 699 -15.63 25.88 -6.37
CA THR A 699 -16.21 26.96 -7.20
C THR A 699 -17.11 26.41 -8.29
N GLY A 700 -16.67 25.37 -9.01
CA GLY A 700 -17.51 24.70 -10.00
C GLY A 700 -18.77 24.10 -9.39
N PHE A 701 -18.69 23.54 -8.19
CA PHE A 701 -19.86 22.99 -7.52
C PHE A 701 -20.85 24.08 -7.09
N ILE A 702 -20.36 25.23 -6.61
CA ILE A 702 -21.23 26.38 -6.31
C ILE A 702 -21.90 26.89 -7.59
N ASN A 703 -21.17 27.03 -8.69
CA ASN A 703 -21.74 27.46 -9.97
C ASN A 703 -22.82 26.49 -10.47
N TYR A 704 -22.61 25.19 -10.29
CA TYR A 704 -23.62 24.16 -10.57
C TYR A 704 -24.88 24.35 -9.71
N LEU A 705 -24.73 24.59 -8.40
CA LEU A 705 -25.86 24.79 -7.49
C LEU A 705 -26.62 26.09 -7.81
N GLU A 706 -25.91 27.15 -8.17
CA GLU A 706 -26.53 28.45 -8.47
C GLU A 706 -27.30 28.46 -9.80
N LYS A 707 -26.96 27.57 -10.74
CA LYS A 707 -27.62 27.45 -12.05
C LYS A 707 -29.10 27.09 -11.94
N ASP A 708 -29.50 26.33 -10.91
CA ASP A 708 -30.89 25.90 -10.71
C ASP A 708 -31.47 26.46 -9.41
N LYS A 709 -32.43 27.38 -9.54
CA LYS A 709 -33.08 28.04 -8.40
C LYS A 709 -33.74 27.06 -7.43
N ARG A 710 -34.15 25.87 -7.91
CA ARG A 710 -34.74 24.81 -7.08
C ARG A 710 -33.79 24.29 -6.00
N LEU A 711 -32.48 24.49 -6.14
CA LEU A 711 -31.48 24.06 -5.16
C LEU A 711 -31.07 25.16 -4.17
N HIS A 712 -31.51 26.41 -4.38
CA HIS A 712 -31.06 27.56 -3.59
C HIS A 712 -31.44 27.43 -2.11
N PHE A 713 -32.49 26.69 -1.77
CA PHE A 713 -32.88 26.45 -0.38
C PHE A 713 -31.77 25.81 0.47
N LEU A 714 -30.80 25.13 -0.15
CA LEU A 714 -29.68 24.49 0.57
C LEU A 714 -28.73 25.49 1.24
N LYS A 715 -28.82 26.80 0.92
CA LYS A 715 -28.03 27.85 1.61
C LYS A 715 -28.76 28.48 2.80
N GLU A 716 -30.05 28.21 2.94
CA GLU A 716 -30.91 28.77 3.98
C GLU A 716 -30.74 28.05 5.31
N GLU A 717 -31.04 28.74 6.41
CA GLU A 717 -31.18 28.12 7.73
C GLU A 717 -32.55 27.44 7.84
N PHE A 718 -32.65 26.34 8.58
CA PHE A 718 -33.94 25.69 8.79
C PHE A 718 -34.83 26.55 9.70
N SER A 719 -36.12 26.68 9.36
CA SER A 719 -37.14 27.19 10.28
C SER A 719 -37.59 26.05 11.20
N ILE A 720 -37.69 26.31 12.51
CA ILE A 720 -37.81 25.30 13.59
C ILE A 720 -39.02 24.35 13.46
N LEU A 721 -39.98 24.55 12.55
CA LEU A 721 -41.18 23.70 12.43
C LEU A 721 -41.58 23.49 10.95
N CYS A 722 -40.78 22.76 10.16
CA CYS A 722 -41.13 22.54 8.74
C CYS A 722 -42.19 21.44 8.52
N ASN A 723 -42.49 20.59 9.52
CA ASN A 723 -43.59 19.61 9.47
C ASN A 723 -44.07 19.25 10.88
N ASN A 724 -45.19 19.84 11.32
CA ASN A 724 -45.96 19.34 12.47
C ASN A 724 -46.88 18.16 12.10
N ASN A 725 -47.04 17.88 10.80
CA ASN A 725 -47.79 16.74 10.31
C ASN A 725 -46.78 15.67 9.89
N ASN A 726 -46.71 14.56 10.62
CA ASN A 726 -45.84 13.40 10.39
C ASN A 726 -46.07 12.66 9.05
N ASN A 727 -46.55 13.32 8.00
CA ASN A 727 -46.78 12.69 6.71
C ASN A 727 -45.43 12.47 6.01
N VAL A 728 -45.07 11.20 5.83
CA VAL A 728 -43.91 10.76 5.05
C VAL A 728 -44.04 11.37 3.65
N VAL A 729 -43.08 12.22 3.26
CA VAL A 729 -43.07 12.82 1.93
C VAL A 729 -42.75 11.71 0.93
N ASP A 730 -43.71 11.36 0.09
CA ASP A 730 -43.48 10.48 -1.05
C ASP A 730 -42.87 11.31 -2.18
N PHE A 731 -41.68 10.92 -2.63
CA PHE A 731 -40.94 11.57 -3.70
C PHE A 731 -40.39 10.52 -4.66
N ASN A 732 -40.39 10.81 -5.95
CA ASN A 732 -39.84 9.93 -6.97
C ASN A 732 -38.37 10.23 -7.23
N ILE A 733 -37.57 9.19 -7.44
CA ILE A 733 -36.15 9.33 -7.73
C ILE A 733 -35.93 8.99 -9.20
N ASN A 734 -35.33 9.91 -9.95
CA ASN A 734 -34.93 9.63 -11.32
C ASN A 734 -33.75 8.63 -11.34
N ILE A 735 -33.99 7.43 -11.89
CA ILE A 735 -33.02 6.35 -11.99
C ILE A 735 -32.90 5.93 -13.46
N ASN A 736 -31.67 5.83 -13.95
CA ASN A 736 -31.41 5.31 -15.28
C ASN A 736 -31.50 3.77 -15.32
N GLU A 737 -32.72 3.24 -15.45
CA GLU A 737 -32.98 1.80 -15.46
C GLU A 737 -32.28 1.06 -16.62
N GLU A 738 -32.18 1.68 -17.80
CA GLU A 738 -31.55 1.06 -18.97
C GLU A 738 -30.10 0.67 -18.67
N LYS A 739 -29.30 1.60 -18.13
CA LYS A 739 -27.91 1.30 -17.72
C LYS A 739 -27.84 0.22 -16.66
N ILE A 740 -28.80 0.17 -15.73
CA ILE A 740 -28.84 -0.88 -14.70
C ILE A 740 -29.08 -2.24 -15.37
N LYS A 741 -30.07 -2.35 -16.27
CA LYS A 741 -30.40 -3.57 -17.02
C LYS A 741 -29.31 -3.98 -18.02
N GLU A 742 -28.54 -3.01 -18.55
CA GLU A 742 -27.40 -3.27 -19.44
C GLU A 742 -26.32 -4.13 -18.76
N PHE A 743 -25.98 -3.82 -17.50
CA PHE A 743 -24.93 -4.53 -16.76
C PHE A 743 -25.46 -5.62 -15.83
N LEU A 744 -26.59 -5.40 -15.15
CA LEU A 744 -27.15 -6.33 -14.16
C LEU A 744 -28.17 -7.27 -14.81
N LYS A 745 -27.72 -8.06 -15.79
CA LYS A 745 -28.56 -9.04 -16.51
C LYS A 745 -28.80 -10.29 -15.66
N GLU A 746 -30.05 -10.62 -15.43
CA GLU A 746 -30.49 -11.84 -14.74
C GLU A 746 -30.19 -13.12 -15.54
N ASN A 747 -30.09 -13.00 -16.87
CA ASN A 747 -29.76 -14.11 -17.76
C ASN A 747 -28.24 -14.31 -17.94
N ASP A 748 -27.41 -13.51 -17.27
CA ASP A 748 -25.96 -13.66 -17.31
C ASP A 748 -25.45 -14.36 -16.05
N SER A 749 -25.05 -15.61 -16.23
CA SER A 749 -24.52 -16.47 -15.18
C SER A 749 -23.27 -15.89 -14.51
N LYS A 750 -22.46 -15.09 -15.23
CA LYS A 750 -21.29 -14.42 -14.65
C LYS A 750 -21.73 -13.34 -13.65
N THR A 751 -22.77 -12.58 -13.99
CA THR A 751 -23.38 -11.56 -13.15
C THR A 751 -23.93 -12.18 -11.86
N LEU A 752 -24.70 -13.26 -11.97
CA LEU A 752 -25.23 -13.97 -10.79
C LEU A 752 -24.12 -14.55 -9.90
N ASN A 753 -23.10 -15.16 -10.50
CA ASN A 753 -21.97 -15.73 -9.76
C ASN A 753 -21.20 -14.66 -8.97
N LEU A 754 -20.88 -13.53 -9.60
CA LEU A 754 -20.22 -12.41 -8.94
C LEU A 754 -21.11 -11.74 -7.88
N TYR A 755 -22.43 -11.68 -8.09
CA TYR A 755 -23.36 -11.19 -7.09
C TYR A 755 -23.32 -12.04 -5.81
N LEU A 756 -23.41 -13.37 -5.93
CA LEU A 756 -23.29 -14.26 -4.78
C LEU A 756 -21.93 -14.13 -4.10
N PHE A 757 -20.86 -14.07 -4.87
CA PHE A 757 -19.50 -13.91 -4.35
C PHE A 757 -19.32 -12.62 -3.54
N PHE A 758 -19.71 -11.47 -4.08
CA PHE A 758 -19.55 -10.18 -3.40
C PHE A 758 -20.47 -10.04 -2.18
N ASN A 759 -21.66 -10.67 -2.19
CA ASN A 759 -22.52 -10.71 -1.01
C ASN A 759 -21.92 -11.46 0.17
N MET A 760 -20.90 -12.29 -0.02
CA MET A 760 -20.21 -12.98 1.07
C MET A 760 -19.06 -12.16 1.67
N ILE A 761 -18.82 -10.92 1.23
CA ILE A 761 -17.65 -10.11 1.63
C ILE A 761 -18.07 -8.78 2.26
N ASP A 762 -17.30 -8.24 3.20
CA ASP A 762 -17.62 -6.95 3.81
C ASP A 762 -17.44 -5.76 2.86
N SER A 763 -18.27 -4.74 3.06
CA SER A 763 -18.35 -3.56 2.18
C SER A 763 -17.05 -2.76 2.09
N LYS A 764 -16.20 -2.79 3.13
CA LYS A 764 -14.92 -2.07 3.14
C LYS A 764 -13.96 -2.74 2.15
N ARG A 765 -13.80 -4.07 2.20
CA ARG A 765 -12.86 -4.80 1.34
C ARG A 765 -13.26 -4.79 -0.14
N ILE A 766 -14.54 -4.97 -0.46
CA ILE A 766 -15.03 -4.82 -1.85
C ILE A 766 -14.85 -3.39 -2.36
N SER A 767 -15.07 -2.37 -1.51
CA SER A 767 -14.81 -0.97 -1.88
C SER A 767 -13.33 -0.68 -2.15
N GLU A 768 -12.42 -1.25 -1.35
CA GLU A 768 -10.98 -1.12 -1.55
C GLU A 768 -10.51 -1.83 -2.83
N PHE A 769 -11.12 -2.95 -3.18
CA PHE A 769 -10.88 -3.64 -4.45
C PHE A 769 -11.38 -2.82 -5.64
N ARG A 770 -12.62 -2.32 -5.58
CA ARG A 770 -13.18 -1.41 -6.59
C ARG A 770 -12.26 -0.21 -6.84
N ASN A 771 -11.71 0.40 -5.80
CA ASN A 771 -10.80 1.54 -5.97
C ASN A 771 -9.50 1.17 -6.71
N GLU A 772 -8.99 -0.06 -6.59
CA GLU A 772 -7.86 -0.52 -7.40
C GLU A 772 -8.27 -0.90 -8.83
N LEU A 773 -9.46 -1.49 -9.01
CA LEU A 773 -10.05 -1.73 -10.34
C LEU A 773 -10.15 -0.43 -11.14
N VAL A 774 -10.63 0.65 -10.53
CA VAL A 774 -10.71 1.98 -11.17
C VAL A 774 -9.34 2.49 -11.60
N LYS A 775 -8.31 2.32 -10.76
CA LYS A 775 -6.94 2.71 -11.11
C LYS A 775 -6.40 1.87 -12.26
N TYR A 776 -6.66 0.56 -12.26
CA TYR A 776 -6.28 -0.34 -13.35
C TYR A 776 -6.96 0.06 -14.66
N LYS A 777 -8.28 0.31 -14.65
CA LYS A 777 -9.04 0.83 -15.79
C LYS A 777 -8.49 2.14 -16.35
N GLN A 778 -8.08 3.06 -15.46
CA GLN A 778 -7.46 4.31 -15.88
C GLN A 778 -6.06 4.10 -16.46
N PHE A 779 -5.30 3.16 -15.91
CA PHE A 779 -3.99 2.80 -16.42
C PHE A 779 -4.07 2.19 -17.83
N THR A 780 -4.92 1.18 -18.03
CA THR A 780 -5.06 0.48 -19.32
C THR A 780 -5.58 1.44 -20.39
N LYS A 781 -6.67 2.17 -20.10
CA LYS A 781 -7.23 3.16 -21.04
C LYS A 781 -6.20 4.20 -21.48
N LYS A 782 -5.39 4.73 -20.57
CA LYS A 782 -4.45 5.81 -20.90
C LYS A 782 -3.17 5.35 -21.59
N ARG A 783 -2.77 4.09 -21.40
CA ARG A 783 -1.43 3.63 -21.80
C ARG A 783 -1.42 2.54 -22.87
N LEU A 784 -2.50 1.77 -22.94
CA LEU A 784 -2.62 0.63 -23.84
C LEU A 784 -3.67 0.85 -24.92
N ASP A 785 -4.61 1.77 -24.68
CA ASP A 785 -5.78 2.02 -25.56
C ASP A 785 -6.66 0.77 -25.77
N GLU A 786 -6.64 -0.15 -24.79
CA GLU A 786 -7.34 -1.43 -24.85
C GLU A 786 -8.66 -1.48 -24.07
N GLU A 787 -9.47 -2.48 -24.41
CA GLU A 787 -10.70 -2.85 -23.71
C GLU A 787 -10.47 -3.11 -22.22
N LYS A 788 -11.43 -2.66 -21.41
CA LYS A 788 -11.32 -2.55 -19.96
C LYS A 788 -11.69 -3.86 -19.27
N GLU A 789 -10.97 -4.93 -19.56
CA GLU A 789 -11.24 -6.23 -18.94
C GLU A 789 -10.23 -6.59 -17.84
N PHE A 790 -10.73 -7.25 -16.81
CA PHE A 790 -9.93 -7.90 -15.78
C PHE A 790 -10.35 -9.36 -15.67
N LEU A 791 -9.43 -10.28 -15.93
CA LEU A 791 -9.65 -11.73 -15.95
C LEU A 791 -10.83 -12.18 -16.87
N GLY A 792 -10.99 -11.51 -18.01
CA GLY A 792 -12.04 -11.82 -19.00
C GLY A 792 -13.42 -11.26 -18.65
N ILE A 793 -13.49 -10.27 -17.76
CA ILE A 793 -14.73 -9.60 -17.34
C ILE A 793 -14.55 -8.10 -17.43
N LYS A 794 -15.54 -7.41 -18.03
CA LYS A 794 -15.59 -5.95 -18.11
C LYS A 794 -15.53 -5.31 -16.73
N ILE A 795 -14.65 -4.34 -16.54
CA ILE A 795 -14.47 -3.65 -15.25
C ILE A 795 -15.75 -2.92 -14.82
N GLU A 796 -16.50 -2.37 -15.77
CA GLU A 796 -17.81 -1.74 -15.52
C GLU A 796 -18.81 -2.71 -14.84
N LEU A 797 -18.80 -4.00 -15.20
CA LEU A 797 -19.66 -5.00 -14.55
C LEU A 797 -19.28 -5.16 -13.07
N TYR A 798 -17.98 -5.29 -12.77
CA TYR A 798 -17.50 -5.33 -11.39
C TYR A 798 -17.90 -4.08 -10.59
N GLU A 799 -17.71 -2.89 -11.17
CA GLU A 799 -18.03 -1.62 -10.51
C GLU A 799 -19.54 -1.53 -10.17
N THR A 800 -20.39 -1.90 -11.14
CA THR A 800 -21.85 -1.85 -11.01
C THR A 800 -22.33 -2.87 -9.96
N LEU A 801 -21.86 -4.11 -10.04
CA LEU A 801 -22.22 -5.16 -9.09
C LEU A 801 -21.78 -4.83 -7.66
N ILE A 802 -20.60 -4.25 -7.47
CA ILE A 802 -20.13 -3.87 -6.13
C ILE A 802 -21.01 -2.76 -5.54
N GLU A 803 -21.37 -1.73 -6.32
CA GLU A 803 -22.26 -0.68 -5.81
C GLU A 803 -23.67 -1.22 -5.57
N PHE A 804 -24.17 -2.10 -6.45
CA PHE A 804 -25.44 -2.79 -6.28
C PHE A 804 -25.48 -3.58 -4.96
N VAL A 805 -24.48 -4.45 -4.72
CA VAL A 805 -24.38 -5.23 -3.47
C VAL A 805 -24.28 -4.33 -2.24
N ILE A 806 -23.50 -3.24 -2.29
CA ILE A 806 -23.39 -2.30 -1.17
C ILE A 806 -24.73 -1.59 -0.88
N LEU A 807 -25.51 -1.30 -1.92
CA LEU A 807 -26.80 -0.61 -1.81
C LEU A 807 -27.91 -1.53 -1.31
N THR A 808 -28.00 -2.75 -1.84
CA THR A 808 -29.13 -3.66 -1.59
C THR A 808 -28.91 -4.61 -0.41
N ARG A 809 -27.69 -4.71 0.11
CA ARG A 809 -27.43 -5.52 1.31
C ARG A 809 -28.27 -5.00 2.48
N GLU A 810 -28.91 -5.94 3.17
CA GLU A 810 -29.58 -5.71 4.45
C GLU A 810 -28.62 -4.99 5.42
N LYS A 811 -29.03 -3.82 5.90
CA LYS A 811 -28.30 -3.12 6.96
C LYS A 811 -28.74 -3.72 8.29
N LEU A 812 -27.76 -4.08 9.11
CA LEU A 812 -27.97 -4.22 10.55
C LEU A 812 -28.11 -2.79 11.10
N ASP A 813 -29.23 -2.13 10.84
CA ASP A 813 -29.47 -0.74 11.23
C ASP A 813 -29.97 -0.71 12.68
N THR A 814 -29.25 -0.01 13.56
CA THR A 814 -29.56 0.12 15.00
C THR A 814 -30.48 1.31 15.25
N LYS A 815 -31.44 1.58 14.36
CA LYS A 815 -32.41 2.63 14.63
C LYS A 815 -33.27 2.14 15.80
N LYS A 816 -33.10 2.82 16.94
CA LYS A 816 -33.73 2.57 18.25
C LYS A 816 -35.26 2.62 18.18
N SER A 817 -35.90 1.65 17.55
CA SER A 817 -37.28 1.31 17.86
C SER A 817 -37.31 -0.15 18.24
N GLU A 818 -38.00 -0.44 19.34
CA GLU A 818 -38.03 -1.77 19.96
C GLU A 818 -38.54 -2.83 18.96
N GLU A 819 -39.51 -2.47 18.10
CA GLU A 819 -40.01 -3.35 17.02
C GLU A 819 -38.95 -3.74 15.98
N ILE A 820 -38.09 -2.82 15.57
CA ILE A 820 -37.08 -3.10 14.53
C ILE A 820 -35.98 -3.99 15.11
N ASP A 821 -35.57 -3.71 16.34
CA ASP A 821 -34.61 -4.54 17.06
C ASP A 821 -35.18 -5.96 17.27
N ALA A 822 -36.44 -6.11 17.69
CA ALA A 822 -37.09 -7.41 17.84
C ALA A 822 -37.14 -8.20 16.52
N TRP A 823 -37.56 -7.57 15.42
CA TRP A 823 -37.63 -8.20 14.10
C TRP A 823 -36.25 -8.65 13.58
N LEU A 824 -35.21 -7.82 13.76
CA LEU A 824 -33.84 -8.18 13.39
C LEU A 824 -33.31 -9.33 14.25
N VAL A 825 -33.60 -9.33 15.54
CA VAL A 825 -33.20 -10.41 16.45
C VAL A 825 -33.88 -11.72 16.04
N ASP A 826 -35.20 -11.72 15.78
CA ASP A 826 -35.94 -12.90 15.30
C ASP A 826 -35.39 -13.46 13.97
N LYS A 827 -34.84 -12.60 13.11
CA LYS A 827 -34.16 -13.02 11.88
C LYS A 827 -32.81 -13.67 12.11
N LEU A 828 -32.07 -13.28 13.15
CA LEU A 828 -30.68 -13.72 13.36
C LEU A 828 -30.51 -14.79 14.44
N TYR A 829 -31.48 -14.88 15.34
CA TYR A 829 -31.45 -15.73 16.53
C TYR A 829 -32.70 -16.60 16.61
N VAL A 830 -32.56 -17.78 17.20
CA VAL A 830 -33.70 -18.63 17.52
C VAL A 830 -34.32 -18.17 18.82
N LYS A 831 -35.64 -17.97 18.82
CA LYS A 831 -36.43 -17.67 20.01
C LYS A 831 -36.89 -18.97 20.65
N ASP A 832 -36.43 -19.25 21.86
CA ASP A 832 -36.83 -20.41 22.65
C ASP A 832 -37.56 -19.93 23.91
N SER A 833 -38.82 -20.34 24.08
CA SER A 833 -39.62 -20.03 25.28
C SER A 833 -39.71 -18.53 25.59
N ASN A 834 -39.86 -17.70 24.54
CA ASN A 834 -39.83 -16.22 24.59
C ASN A 834 -38.49 -15.57 25.00
N GLU A 835 -37.40 -16.32 25.04
CA GLU A 835 -36.06 -15.80 25.32
C GLU A 835 -35.08 -16.08 24.17
N TYR A 836 -34.08 -15.21 24.03
CA TYR A 836 -33.03 -15.32 23.02
C TYR A 836 -31.75 -15.88 23.65
N LYS A 837 -31.80 -17.12 24.12
CA LYS A 837 -30.70 -17.77 24.86
C LYS A 837 -29.36 -17.72 24.11
N GLU A 838 -29.37 -17.96 22.79
CA GLU A 838 -28.14 -17.91 21.98
C GLU A 838 -27.50 -16.51 22.00
N TYR A 839 -28.30 -15.43 22.00
CA TYR A 839 -27.78 -14.07 22.08
C TYR A 839 -27.10 -13.81 23.42
N GLU A 840 -27.77 -14.21 24.52
CA GLU A 840 -27.24 -14.02 25.86
C GLU A 840 -25.97 -14.84 26.08
N GLU A 841 -25.92 -16.10 25.63
CA GLU A 841 -24.72 -16.93 25.66
C GLU A 841 -23.53 -16.31 24.94
N ILE A 842 -23.76 -15.64 23.81
CA ILE A 842 -22.70 -14.93 23.08
C ILE A 842 -22.23 -13.70 23.85
N LEU A 843 -23.14 -12.91 24.43
CA LEU A 843 -22.76 -11.74 25.22
C LEU A 843 -21.96 -12.13 26.47
N LYS A 844 -22.31 -13.23 27.14
CA LYS A 844 -21.58 -13.77 28.31
C LYS A 844 -20.11 -14.08 28.05
N LEU A 845 -19.71 -14.23 26.79
CA LEU A 845 -18.31 -14.40 26.41
C LEU A 845 -17.49 -13.11 26.56
N PHE A 846 -18.14 -11.94 26.53
CA PHE A 846 -17.48 -10.62 26.54
C PHE A 846 -17.93 -9.71 27.69
N VAL A 847 -19.06 -10.01 28.32
CA VAL A 847 -19.70 -9.21 29.36
C VAL A 847 -19.92 -10.07 30.59
N ASP A 848 -19.71 -9.48 31.77
CA ASP A 848 -19.95 -10.15 33.05
C ASP A 848 -21.45 -10.49 33.23
N GLU A 849 -21.74 -11.71 33.68
CA GLU A 849 -23.12 -12.23 33.75
C GLU A 849 -24.02 -11.36 34.63
N LYS A 850 -23.46 -10.80 35.71
CA LYS A 850 -24.18 -9.92 36.64
C LYS A 850 -24.75 -8.67 35.97
N ILE A 851 -24.10 -8.18 34.91
CA ILE A 851 -24.60 -7.03 34.14
C ILE A 851 -25.78 -7.48 33.27
N LEU A 852 -25.64 -8.61 32.58
CA LEU A 852 -26.67 -9.13 31.69
C LEU A 852 -27.95 -9.52 32.46
N SER A 853 -27.83 -9.99 33.70
CA SER A 853 -28.98 -10.31 34.56
C SER A 853 -29.90 -9.13 34.85
N SER A 854 -29.39 -7.89 34.77
CA SER A 854 -30.22 -6.69 34.95
C SER A 854 -31.15 -6.44 33.75
N LYS A 855 -30.88 -7.04 32.59
CA LYS A 855 -31.59 -6.83 31.32
C LYS A 855 -31.78 -5.34 30.98
N GLU A 856 -30.71 -4.55 31.16
CA GLU A 856 -30.69 -3.11 30.91
C GLU A 856 -29.98 -2.74 29.60
N ALA A 857 -30.10 -1.47 29.20
CA ALA A 857 -29.30 -0.87 28.15
C ALA A 857 -27.79 -0.98 28.46
N PRO A 858 -26.91 -1.13 27.45
CA PRO A 858 -27.19 -1.06 26.01
C PRO A 858 -27.60 -2.40 25.36
N TYR A 859 -27.78 -3.48 26.12
CA TYR A 859 -28.01 -4.82 25.57
C TYR A 859 -29.48 -5.19 25.41
N TYR A 860 -30.36 -4.57 26.20
CA TYR A 860 -31.80 -4.77 26.16
C TYR A 860 -32.53 -3.42 26.09
N ALA A 861 -33.71 -3.45 25.48
CA ALA A 861 -34.62 -2.32 25.37
C ALA A 861 -35.26 -1.96 26.71
N THR A 862 -36.12 -0.93 26.72
CA THR A 862 -36.72 -0.44 27.97
C THR A 862 -37.76 -1.38 28.55
N ASP A 863 -38.24 -2.33 27.76
CA ASP A 863 -39.12 -3.42 28.18
C ASP A 863 -38.40 -4.55 28.96
N ASN A 864 -37.06 -4.48 29.09
CA ASN A 864 -36.19 -5.47 29.70
C ASN A 864 -36.31 -6.89 29.11
N LYS A 865 -36.85 -7.01 27.88
CA LYS A 865 -37.11 -8.30 27.22
C LYS A 865 -36.49 -8.34 25.84
N THR A 866 -36.62 -7.26 25.07
CA THR A 866 -36.19 -7.20 23.68
C THR A 866 -34.69 -6.92 23.61
N PRO A 867 -33.88 -7.83 23.02
CA PRO A 867 -32.45 -7.58 22.87
C PRO A 867 -32.17 -6.48 21.85
N ILE A 868 -31.15 -5.68 22.11
CA ILE A 868 -30.63 -4.66 21.20
C ILE A 868 -29.40 -5.21 20.50
N LEU A 869 -29.41 -5.25 19.17
CA LEU A 869 -28.27 -5.72 18.40
C LEU A 869 -27.18 -4.66 18.28
N LEU A 870 -26.00 -4.97 18.83
CA LEU A 870 -24.81 -4.15 18.66
C LEU A 870 -24.23 -4.37 17.25
N SER A 871 -24.68 -3.61 16.25
CA SER A 871 -24.38 -3.82 14.81
C SER A 871 -22.90 -4.00 14.45
N ASN A 872 -21.98 -3.30 15.13
CA ASN A 872 -20.54 -3.48 14.90
C ASN A 872 -20.04 -4.79 15.50
N PHE A 873 -20.49 -5.17 16.70
CA PHE A 873 -20.19 -6.46 17.30
C PHE A 873 -20.74 -7.62 16.46
N GLU A 874 -21.95 -7.48 15.91
CA GLU A 874 -22.58 -8.47 15.02
C GLU A 874 -21.73 -8.78 13.77
N LYS A 875 -20.90 -7.84 13.31
CA LYS A 875 -19.94 -8.11 12.21
C LYS A 875 -18.90 -9.17 12.59
N THR A 876 -18.53 -9.28 13.86
CA THR A 876 -17.59 -10.31 14.33
C THR A 876 -18.17 -11.70 14.19
N ARG A 877 -19.49 -11.85 14.37
CA ARG A 877 -20.22 -13.10 14.13
C ARG A 877 -20.41 -13.35 12.64
N LYS A 878 -20.93 -12.37 11.91
CA LYS A 878 -21.12 -12.43 10.45
C LYS A 878 -19.86 -12.87 9.71
N TYR A 879 -18.70 -12.29 10.05
CA TYR A 879 -17.42 -12.58 9.40
C TYR A 879 -16.53 -13.54 10.20
N GLY A 880 -17.04 -14.20 11.25
CA GLY A 880 -16.43 -15.42 11.81
C GLY A 880 -15.25 -15.23 12.75
N THR A 881 -15.04 -14.05 13.31
CA THR A 881 -13.96 -13.84 14.28
C THR A 881 -14.42 -13.92 15.73
N GLN A 882 -15.74 -13.89 16.00
CA GLN A 882 -16.31 -13.84 17.35
C GLN A 882 -15.74 -14.94 18.26
N SER A 883 -15.72 -16.18 17.77
CA SER A 883 -15.28 -17.33 18.57
C SER A 883 -13.79 -17.31 18.92
N PHE A 884 -12.95 -16.75 18.04
CA PHE A 884 -11.53 -16.53 18.34
C PHE A 884 -11.35 -15.35 19.30
N LEU A 885 -12.07 -14.25 19.08
CA LEU A 885 -11.98 -13.07 19.93
C LEU A 885 -12.48 -13.33 21.35
N SER A 886 -13.43 -14.25 21.56
CA SER A 886 -13.85 -14.65 22.91
C SER A 886 -12.73 -15.33 23.69
N GLU A 887 -11.85 -16.09 23.02
CA GLU A 887 -10.69 -16.71 23.66
C GLU A 887 -9.67 -15.64 24.07
N ILE A 888 -9.48 -14.60 23.24
CA ILE A 888 -8.60 -13.46 23.56
C ILE A 888 -9.18 -12.59 24.69
N GLN A 889 -10.50 -12.41 24.73
CA GLN A 889 -11.19 -11.53 25.67
C GLN A 889 -11.60 -12.20 26.98
N SER A 890 -11.30 -13.48 27.19
CA SER A 890 -11.76 -14.23 28.37
C SER A 890 -11.40 -13.55 29.70
N ASN A 891 -10.23 -12.91 29.76
CA ASN A 891 -9.72 -12.22 30.95
C ASN A 891 -10.01 -10.71 30.96
N TYR A 892 -10.72 -10.19 29.96
CA TYR A 892 -10.93 -8.76 29.73
C TYR A 892 -12.40 -8.40 29.56
N LYS A 893 -13.29 -9.23 30.09
CA LYS A 893 -14.74 -8.99 30.02
C LYS A 893 -15.11 -7.64 30.64
N TYR A 894 -16.15 -7.02 30.11
CA TYR A 894 -16.72 -5.82 30.70
C TYR A 894 -17.33 -6.13 32.06
N SER A 895 -16.83 -5.47 33.09
CA SER A 895 -17.08 -5.79 34.50
C SER A 895 -18.02 -4.81 35.18
N LYS A 896 -18.61 -5.23 36.30
CA LYS A 896 -19.53 -4.38 37.08
C LYS A 896 -18.86 -3.09 37.58
N VAL A 897 -17.58 -3.17 37.99
CA VAL A 897 -16.81 -2.01 38.44
C VAL A 897 -16.67 -0.96 37.33
N GLU A 898 -16.49 -1.41 36.09
CA GLU A 898 -16.40 -0.50 34.94
C GLU A 898 -17.76 0.13 34.60
N LYS A 899 -18.87 -0.56 34.84
CA LYS A 899 -20.23 0.02 34.75
C LYS A 899 -20.43 1.14 35.76
N GLU A 900 -20.10 0.90 37.02
CA GLU A 900 -20.19 1.90 38.08
C GLU A 900 -19.35 3.15 37.75
N ASN A 901 -18.14 2.97 37.19
CA ASN A 901 -17.31 4.09 36.73
C ASN A 901 -17.98 4.93 35.61
N ILE A 902 -18.65 4.29 34.64
CA ILE A 902 -19.38 5.01 33.58
C ILE A 902 -20.55 5.79 34.17
N GLU A 903 -21.30 5.19 35.09
CA GLU A 903 -22.41 5.82 35.79
C GLU A 903 -21.95 7.06 36.55
N ASP A 904 -20.82 6.99 37.25
CA ASP A 904 -20.22 8.14 37.95
C ASP A 904 -19.84 9.29 37.00
N TYR A 905 -19.35 8.99 35.80
CA TYR A 905 -19.11 10.00 34.76
C TYR A 905 -20.42 10.61 34.21
N ASN A 906 -21.50 9.84 34.18
CA ASN A 906 -22.80 10.27 33.66
C ASN A 906 -23.68 10.95 34.73
N LYS A 907 -23.36 10.83 36.03
CA LYS A 907 -24.07 11.52 37.12
C LYS A 907 -24.16 13.04 36.85
N LYS A 908 -25.37 13.58 37.04
CA LYS A 908 -25.69 15.01 36.91
C LYS A 908 -25.81 15.59 38.32
N GLU A 909 -24.91 16.50 38.70
CA GLU A 909 -24.97 17.19 40.01
C GLU A 909 -25.93 18.39 39.97
N GLU A 910 -26.65 18.64 41.06
CA GLU A 910 -27.82 19.54 41.13
C GLU A 910 -27.55 21.06 41.11
N ILE A 911 -26.31 21.53 41.05
CA ILE A 911 -25.99 22.88 41.55
C ILE A 911 -26.18 24.05 40.53
N GLU A 912 -26.48 23.83 39.25
CA GLU A 912 -26.80 24.93 38.32
C GLU A 912 -27.96 24.61 37.37
N GLN A 913 -28.70 25.66 36.95
CA GLN A 913 -29.98 25.66 36.20
C GLN A 913 -30.01 24.87 34.86
N LYS A 914 -28.93 24.17 34.48
CA LYS A 914 -28.92 23.13 33.45
C LYS A 914 -28.15 21.91 33.96
N LYS A 915 -28.85 20.82 34.30
CA LYS A 915 -28.29 19.55 34.80
C LYS A 915 -27.30 18.95 33.80
N LYS A 916 -26.00 19.25 33.93
CA LYS A 916 -24.88 18.69 33.14
C LYS A 916 -24.22 17.54 33.87
N SER A 917 -23.83 16.51 33.11
CA SER A 917 -23.07 15.36 33.62
C SER A 917 -21.60 15.70 33.86
N ASN A 918 -20.90 14.90 34.66
CA ASN A 918 -19.47 15.07 34.90
C ASN A 918 -18.65 15.00 33.60
N ILE A 919 -19.01 14.13 32.66
CA ILE A 919 -18.34 14.05 31.35
C ILE A 919 -18.59 15.30 30.49
N GLU A 920 -19.80 15.87 30.50
CA GLU A 920 -20.10 17.13 29.80
C GLU A 920 -19.27 18.28 30.37
N LYS A 921 -19.17 18.38 31.71
CA LYS A 921 -18.29 19.38 32.38
C LYS A 921 -16.83 19.23 31.93
N LEU A 922 -16.32 18.00 31.83
CA LEU A 922 -14.95 17.75 31.34
C LEU A 922 -14.77 18.15 29.87
N GLN A 923 -15.75 17.88 29.02
CA GLN A 923 -15.71 18.25 27.61
C GLN A 923 -15.74 19.78 27.42
N ASP A 924 -16.61 20.48 28.15
CA ASP A 924 -16.68 21.94 28.16
C ASP A 924 -15.35 22.56 28.62
N LEU A 925 -14.79 22.06 29.72
CA LEU A 925 -13.49 22.50 30.22
C LEU A 925 -12.38 22.28 29.19
N LYS A 926 -12.37 21.14 28.50
CA LYS A 926 -11.41 20.87 27.43
C LYS A 926 -11.54 21.90 26.29
N VAL A 927 -12.76 22.24 25.88
CA VAL A 927 -13.01 23.24 24.83
C VAL A 927 -12.57 24.64 25.27
N GLU A 928 -12.91 25.05 26.49
CA GLU A 928 -12.50 26.34 27.05
C GLU A 928 -10.98 26.49 27.06
N LEU A 929 -10.27 25.50 27.60
CA LEU A 929 -8.81 25.48 27.65
C LEU A 929 -8.20 25.44 26.25
N HIS A 930 -8.82 24.73 25.30
CA HIS A 930 -8.36 24.72 23.91
C HIS A 930 -8.48 26.11 23.25
N LYS A 931 -9.60 26.82 23.47
CA LYS A 931 -9.78 28.19 22.98
C LYS A 931 -8.75 29.14 23.58
N LYS A 932 -8.46 29.04 24.88
CA LYS A 932 -7.39 29.82 25.53
C LYS A 932 -6.04 29.55 24.88
N TRP A 933 -5.74 28.30 24.54
CA TRP A 933 -4.51 27.94 23.84
C TRP A 933 -4.46 28.52 22.43
N GLU A 934 -5.53 28.43 21.64
CA GLU A 934 -5.59 29.03 20.29
C GLU A 934 -5.36 30.54 20.32
N GLN A 935 -5.80 31.21 21.40
CA GLN A 935 -5.57 32.64 21.64
C GLN A 935 -4.17 32.96 22.22
N ASN A 936 -3.30 31.95 22.41
CA ASN A 936 -2.00 32.06 23.10
C ASN A 936 -2.10 32.60 24.54
N LYS A 937 -3.20 32.35 25.25
CA LYS A 937 -3.47 32.84 26.61
C LYS A 937 -3.42 31.76 27.70
N ILE A 938 -3.10 30.52 27.35
CA ILE A 938 -3.12 29.40 28.30
C ILE A 938 -1.88 29.40 29.22
N THR A 939 -2.09 29.15 30.52
CA THR A 939 -1.02 29.05 31.53
C THR A 939 -0.48 27.62 31.68
N GLU A 940 0.68 27.42 32.33
CA GLU A 940 1.23 26.08 32.57
C GLU A 940 0.33 25.19 33.44
N LYS A 941 -0.27 25.75 34.51
CA LYS A 941 -1.25 25.03 35.34
C LYS A 941 -2.48 24.59 34.53
N GLU A 942 -2.95 25.44 33.61
CA GLU A 942 -4.04 25.11 32.71
C GLU A 942 -3.66 24.05 31.66
N ILE A 943 -2.41 24.01 31.22
CA ILE A 943 -1.90 22.92 30.37
C ILE A 943 -1.93 21.59 31.13
N GLU A 944 -1.52 21.56 32.40
CA GLU A 944 -1.61 20.35 33.22
C GLU A 944 -3.06 19.92 33.43
N LYS A 945 -3.95 20.87 33.73
CA LYS A 945 -5.39 20.64 33.83
C LYS A 945 -5.96 20.07 32.53
N TYR A 946 -5.58 20.64 31.37
CA TYR A 946 -5.97 20.14 30.05
C TYR A 946 -5.53 18.68 29.82
N ASN A 947 -4.31 18.33 30.25
CA ASN A 947 -3.79 16.97 30.12
C ASN A 947 -4.60 15.99 30.99
N ASN A 948 -4.85 16.33 32.25
CA ASN A 948 -5.63 15.52 33.16
C ASN A 948 -7.08 15.34 32.69
N THR A 949 -7.73 16.43 32.26
CA THR A 949 -9.08 16.40 31.68
C THR A 949 -9.14 15.50 30.44
N THR A 950 -8.14 15.60 29.55
CA THR A 950 -8.10 14.75 28.35
C THR A 950 -7.92 13.27 28.70
N ARG A 951 -7.12 12.95 29.73
CA ARG A 951 -6.93 11.57 30.20
C ARG A 951 -8.25 10.97 30.70
N LYS A 952 -8.99 11.68 31.56
CA LYS A 952 -10.30 11.24 32.07
C LYS A 952 -11.32 11.03 30.94
N ILE A 953 -11.35 11.94 29.96
CA ILE A 953 -12.23 11.79 28.78
C ILE A 953 -11.85 10.54 27.97
N ASN A 954 -10.56 10.24 27.80
CA ASN A 954 -10.12 9.06 27.07
C ASN A 954 -10.49 7.76 27.81
N GLU A 955 -10.31 7.73 29.14
CA GLU A 955 -10.71 6.62 29.99
C GLU A 955 -12.22 6.36 29.87
N TYR A 956 -13.05 7.39 30.03
CA TYR A 956 -14.50 7.29 29.80
C TYR A 956 -14.82 6.72 28.41
N ASN A 957 -14.22 7.26 27.36
CA ASN A 957 -14.45 6.77 26.00
C ASN A 957 -14.00 5.32 25.82
N TYR A 958 -12.91 4.89 26.46
CA TYR A 958 -12.47 3.50 26.41
C TYR A 958 -13.48 2.57 27.08
N LEU A 959 -13.94 2.92 28.28
CA LEU A 959 -14.96 2.16 29.01
C LEU A 959 -16.28 2.11 28.23
N LYS A 960 -16.72 3.23 27.65
CA LYS A 960 -17.92 3.26 26.80
C LYS A 960 -17.78 2.37 25.57
N ASN A 961 -16.63 2.39 24.90
CA ASN A 961 -16.34 1.47 23.79
C ASN A 961 -16.24 0.00 24.23
N LYS A 962 -15.91 -0.26 25.50
CA LYS A 962 -15.87 -1.61 26.08
C LYS A 962 -17.29 -2.10 26.37
N GLU A 963 -18.14 -1.27 26.98
CA GLU A 963 -19.57 -1.52 27.21
C GLU A 963 -20.32 -1.81 25.89
N GLU A 964 -20.07 -1.02 24.84
CA GLU A 964 -20.71 -1.22 23.53
C GLU A 964 -20.02 -2.29 22.66
N LEU A 965 -19.03 -3.03 23.21
CA LEU A 965 -18.22 -4.03 22.51
C LEU A 965 -17.51 -3.52 21.24
N GLN A 966 -17.36 -2.20 21.10
CA GLN A 966 -16.69 -1.55 20.00
C GLN A 966 -15.19 -1.88 19.96
N ASN A 967 -14.57 -2.13 21.13
CA ASN A 967 -13.20 -2.61 21.22
C ASN A 967 -13.03 -4.00 20.60
N VAL A 968 -14.01 -4.90 20.79
CA VAL A 968 -14.01 -6.24 20.17
C VAL A 968 -14.13 -6.12 18.65
N TYR A 969 -14.98 -5.23 18.15
CA TYR A 969 -15.06 -4.92 16.72
C TYR A 969 -13.74 -4.34 16.17
N LEU A 970 -13.04 -3.50 16.94
CA LEU A 970 -11.74 -2.98 16.54
C LEU A 970 -10.69 -4.09 16.44
N LEU A 971 -10.70 -5.06 17.36
CA LEU A 971 -9.86 -6.27 17.26
C LEU A 971 -10.22 -7.11 16.03
N HIS A 972 -11.51 -7.29 15.72
CA HIS A 972 -11.97 -7.94 14.49
C HIS A 972 -11.38 -7.28 13.22
N GLU A 973 -11.44 -5.95 13.14
CA GLU A 973 -10.90 -5.21 11.99
C GLU A 973 -9.38 -5.37 11.87
N MET A 974 -8.66 -5.33 12.99
CA MET A 974 -7.21 -5.53 13.03
C MET A 974 -6.81 -6.96 12.63
N LEU A 975 -7.46 -7.97 13.22
CA LEU A 975 -7.26 -9.38 12.91
C LEU A 975 -7.50 -9.64 11.43
N SER A 976 -8.61 -9.15 10.90
CA SER A 976 -8.98 -9.32 9.50
C SER A 976 -7.96 -8.64 8.57
N ASP A 977 -7.48 -7.43 8.88
CA ASP A 977 -6.43 -6.77 8.09
C ASP A 977 -5.10 -7.56 8.13
N LEU A 978 -4.76 -8.22 9.25
CA LEU A 978 -3.57 -9.07 9.38
C LEU A 978 -3.70 -10.38 8.57
N LEU A 979 -4.84 -11.06 8.68
CA LEU A 979 -5.15 -12.27 7.91
C LEU A 979 -5.13 -12.00 6.39
N ALA A 980 -5.74 -10.89 5.97
CA ALA A 980 -5.69 -10.40 4.59
C ALA A 980 -4.25 -10.25 4.08
N ARG A 981 -3.36 -9.74 4.94
CA ARG A 981 -1.96 -9.52 4.59
C ARG A 981 -1.22 -10.85 4.39
N ASN A 982 -1.47 -11.82 5.26
CA ASN A 982 -0.88 -13.15 5.15
C ASN A 982 -1.33 -13.85 3.85
N VAL A 983 -2.61 -13.80 3.50
CA VAL A 983 -3.12 -14.33 2.21
C VAL A 983 -2.44 -13.66 1.02
N ALA A 984 -2.27 -12.33 1.04
CA ALA A 984 -1.62 -11.62 -0.05
C ALA A 984 -0.14 -12.02 -0.23
N PHE A 985 0.57 -12.29 0.88
CA PHE A 985 1.93 -12.84 0.81
C PHE A 985 1.93 -14.28 0.29
N PHE A 986 0.99 -15.11 0.73
CA PHE A 986 0.90 -16.49 0.27
C PHE A 986 0.61 -16.59 -1.23
N ASN A 987 -0.34 -15.80 -1.73
CA ASN A 987 -0.64 -15.74 -3.17
C ASN A 987 0.58 -15.25 -3.98
N LYS A 988 1.39 -14.34 -3.43
CA LYS A 988 2.66 -13.95 -4.05
C LYS A 988 3.66 -15.12 -4.10
N TRP A 989 3.73 -15.92 -3.05
CA TRP A 989 4.61 -17.09 -3.03
C TRP A 989 4.17 -18.16 -4.04
N GLU A 990 2.88 -18.48 -4.11
CA GLU A 990 2.35 -19.44 -5.10
C GLU A 990 2.64 -18.99 -6.54
N ARG A 991 2.54 -17.68 -6.81
CA ARG A 991 2.93 -17.10 -8.10
C ARG A 991 4.42 -17.32 -8.37
N ASP A 992 5.27 -17.01 -7.39
CA ASP A 992 6.72 -17.16 -7.53
C ASP A 992 7.14 -18.62 -7.74
N PHE A 993 6.49 -19.54 -7.02
CA PHE A 993 6.61 -20.97 -7.24
C PHE A 993 6.26 -21.34 -8.69
N LYS A 994 5.10 -20.90 -9.18
CA LYS A 994 4.66 -21.16 -10.57
C LYS A 994 5.67 -20.64 -11.59
N PHE A 995 6.21 -19.43 -11.39
CA PHE A 995 7.20 -18.85 -12.30
C PHE A 995 8.52 -19.61 -12.28
N ILE A 996 9.02 -20.02 -11.12
CA ILE A 996 10.21 -20.88 -11.03
C ILE A 996 9.99 -22.20 -11.80
N VAL A 997 8.80 -22.81 -11.65
CA VAL A 997 8.44 -24.03 -12.37
C VAL A 997 8.46 -23.83 -13.89
N ILE A 998 7.86 -22.74 -14.37
CA ILE A 998 7.86 -22.39 -15.80
C ILE A 998 9.28 -22.15 -16.32
N ALA A 999 10.14 -21.48 -15.56
CA ALA A 999 11.52 -21.21 -15.97
C ALA A 999 12.33 -22.49 -16.14
N ILE A 1000 12.24 -23.42 -15.18
CA ILE A 1000 12.98 -24.69 -15.22
C ILE A 1000 12.45 -25.61 -16.33
N LYS A 1001 11.12 -25.59 -16.58
CA LYS A 1001 10.49 -26.39 -17.64
C LYS A 1001 11.22 -26.26 -18.98
N GLN A 1002 11.70 -25.07 -19.32
CA GLN A 1002 12.38 -24.80 -20.59
C GLN A 1002 13.64 -25.65 -20.83
N PHE A 1003 14.28 -26.15 -19.77
CA PHE A 1003 15.53 -26.91 -19.83
C PHE A 1003 15.36 -28.41 -19.57
N LEU A 1004 14.12 -28.86 -19.40
CA LEU A 1004 13.84 -30.28 -19.18
C LEU A 1004 13.88 -31.05 -20.51
N ARG A 1005 14.05 -32.37 -20.43
CA ARG A 1005 13.83 -33.28 -21.57
C ARG A 1005 12.34 -33.28 -21.92
N GLU A 1006 11.98 -33.55 -23.17
CA GLU A 1006 10.57 -33.46 -23.63
C GLU A 1006 9.59 -34.29 -22.79
N ASN A 1007 9.91 -35.55 -22.47
CA ASN A 1007 9.05 -36.38 -21.60
C ASN A 1007 8.85 -35.79 -20.19
N ASP A 1008 9.86 -35.09 -19.67
CA ASP A 1008 9.79 -34.43 -18.36
C ASP A 1008 9.01 -33.09 -18.48
N LYS A 1009 9.15 -32.38 -19.61
CA LYS A 1009 8.38 -31.15 -19.91
C LYS A 1009 6.89 -31.45 -19.94
N GLU A 1010 6.47 -32.54 -20.57
CA GLU A 1010 5.07 -32.94 -20.69
C GLU A 1010 4.45 -33.16 -19.31
N LYS A 1011 5.11 -33.92 -18.43
CA LYS A 1011 4.68 -34.12 -17.03
C LYS A 1011 4.59 -32.82 -16.24
N VAL A 1012 5.54 -31.90 -16.44
CA VAL A 1012 5.49 -30.57 -15.79
C VAL A 1012 4.39 -29.70 -16.39
N ASN A 1013 4.10 -29.81 -17.68
CA ASN A 1013 2.97 -29.16 -18.33
C ASN A 1013 1.64 -29.68 -17.78
N GLU A 1014 1.49 -30.99 -17.57
CA GLU A 1014 0.33 -31.56 -16.86
C GLU A 1014 0.23 -31.03 -15.42
N PHE A 1015 1.35 -30.79 -14.74
CA PHE A 1015 1.27 -30.16 -13.41
C PHE A 1015 0.80 -28.70 -13.47
N LEU A 1016 1.30 -27.93 -14.44
CA LEU A 1016 0.95 -26.50 -14.63
C LEU A 1016 -0.46 -26.31 -15.20
N ASN A 1017 -0.90 -27.23 -16.06
CA ASN A 1017 -2.16 -27.27 -16.79
C ASN A 1017 -2.77 -28.67 -16.67
N PRO A 1018 -3.22 -29.08 -15.48
CA PRO A 1018 -3.69 -30.44 -15.28
C PRO A 1018 -4.88 -30.76 -16.15
N PRO A 1019 -4.88 -31.95 -16.78
CA PRO A 1019 -6.01 -32.38 -17.59
C PRO A 1019 -7.24 -32.46 -16.71
N ASP A 1020 -8.39 -32.26 -17.36
CA ASP A 1020 -9.69 -32.46 -16.71
C ASP A 1020 -9.71 -33.86 -16.10
N ASN A 1021 -10.28 -34.00 -14.90
CA ASN A 1021 -10.29 -35.30 -14.26
C ASN A 1021 -11.16 -36.29 -15.04
N SER A 1022 -11.08 -37.58 -14.72
CA SER A 1022 -11.88 -38.64 -15.35
C SER A 1022 -13.40 -38.46 -15.28
N LYS A 1023 -13.88 -37.44 -14.56
CA LYS A 1023 -15.31 -37.05 -14.49
C LYS A 1023 -15.60 -35.77 -15.30
N GLY A 1024 -14.69 -35.35 -16.18
CA GLY A 1024 -14.78 -34.11 -16.96
C GLY A 1024 -14.70 -32.83 -16.12
N LYS A 1025 -14.28 -32.88 -14.85
CA LYS A 1025 -14.11 -31.63 -14.08
C LYS A 1025 -12.80 -30.98 -14.46
N LYS A 1026 -12.89 -29.70 -14.78
CA LYS A 1026 -11.72 -28.85 -14.97
C LYS A 1026 -10.86 -28.83 -13.72
N VAL A 1027 -9.62 -29.31 -13.87
CA VAL A 1027 -8.62 -29.35 -12.81
C VAL A 1027 -7.67 -28.20 -13.03
N TYR A 1028 -7.16 -27.64 -11.95
CA TYR A 1028 -6.26 -26.52 -12.05
C TYR A 1028 -4.98 -26.69 -11.22
N PHE A 1029 -3.96 -25.92 -11.58
CA PHE A 1029 -2.66 -25.89 -10.89
C PHE A 1029 -2.83 -25.63 -9.39
N SER A 1030 -2.26 -26.48 -8.56
CA SER A 1030 -2.16 -26.23 -7.12
C SER A 1030 -0.84 -26.75 -6.62
N VAL A 1031 -0.18 -26.00 -5.75
CA VAL A 1031 1.03 -26.47 -5.07
C VAL A 1031 0.74 -27.76 -4.29
N SER A 1032 -0.51 -28.00 -3.85
CA SER A 1032 -0.88 -29.27 -3.21
C SER A 1032 -0.77 -30.50 -4.12
N LYS A 1033 -0.85 -30.34 -5.46
CA LYS A 1033 -0.68 -31.43 -6.43
C LYS A 1033 0.77 -31.75 -6.74
N TYR A 1034 1.69 -30.86 -6.37
CA TYR A 1034 3.11 -31.00 -6.66
C TYR A 1034 3.65 -32.37 -6.23
N LYS A 1035 3.23 -32.84 -5.05
CA LYS A 1035 3.62 -34.14 -4.51
C LYS A 1035 3.28 -35.33 -5.43
N ASN A 1036 2.14 -35.29 -6.10
CA ASN A 1036 1.67 -36.44 -6.88
C ASN A 1036 2.16 -36.40 -8.33
N THR A 1037 2.63 -35.24 -8.80
CA THR A 1037 2.94 -35.02 -10.23
C THR A 1037 4.42 -34.78 -10.46
N VAL A 1038 5.04 -33.94 -9.65
CA VAL A 1038 6.41 -33.45 -9.87
C VAL A 1038 7.41 -34.02 -8.87
N GLU A 1039 6.99 -34.24 -7.61
CA GLU A 1039 7.87 -34.79 -6.58
C GLU A 1039 8.43 -36.17 -6.95
N ASN A 1040 7.70 -36.95 -7.74
CA ASN A 1040 8.10 -38.27 -8.23
C ASN A 1040 8.93 -38.23 -9.52
N ILE A 1041 9.25 -37.05 -10.05
CA ILE A 1041 10.13 -36.93 -11.22
C ILE A 1041 11.56 -36.73 -10.74
N ASP A 1042 12.39 -37.75 -10.90
CA ASP A 1042 13.77 -37.80 -10.39
C ASP A 1042 14.59 -36.56 -10.78
N GLY A 1043 15.31 -36.02 -9.79
CA GLY A 1043 16.15 -34.81 -9.89
C GLY A 1043 15.38 -33.48 -9.98
N ILE A 1044 14.19 -33.48 -10.59
CA ILE A 1044 13.39 -32.26 -10.81
C ILE A 1044 12.86 -31.69 -9.48
N HIS A 1045 12.37 -32.55 -8.60
CA HIS A 1045 11.93 -32.14 -7.27
C HIS A 1045 13.03 -31.38 -6.52
N LYS A 1046 14.24 -31.95 -6.53
CA LYS A 1046 15.42 -31.40 -5.86
C LYS A 1046 15.77 -30.03 -6.45
N ASN A 1047 15.71 -29.88 -7.77
CA ASN A 1047 15.95 -28.60 -8.45
C ASN A 1047 14.94 -27.51 -8.04
N PHE A 1048 13.63 -27.83 -8.05
CA PHE A 1048 12.60 -26.88 -7.61
C PHE A 1048 12.81 -26.45 -6.16
N MET A 1049 12.96 -27.42 -5.27
CA MET A 1049 13.04 -27.15 -3.84
C MET A 1049 14.33 -26.45 -3.45
N ASN A 1050 15.47 -26.76 -4.05
CA ASN A 1050 16.74 -26.06 -3.79
C ASN A 1050 16.67 -24.57 -4.17
N LEU A 1051 15.95 -24.24 -5.25
CA LEU A 1051 15.80 -22.86 -5.70
C LEU A 1051 14.79 -22.07 -4.86
N ILE A 1052 13.72 -22.72 -4.40
CA ILE A 1052 12.69 -22.10 -3.55
C ILE A 1052 13.15 -21.99 -2.09
N PHE A 1053 13.82 -23.02 -1.58
CA PHE A 1053 14.31 -23.11 -0.21
C PHE A 1053 15.84 -23.14 -0.24
N LEU A 1054 16.46 -21.98 -0.47
CA LEU A 1054 17.90 -21.76 -0.61
C LEU A 1054 18.80 -22.30 0.53
N ASN A 1055 18.21 -22.80 1.62
CA ASN A 1055 18.88 -23.27 2.82
C ASN A 1055 18.51 -24.73 3.12
N ASN A 1056 19.25 -25.66 2.54
CA ASN A 1056 19.10 -27.12 2.69
C ASN A 1056 19.35 -27.65 4.10
N LYS A 1057 19.83 -26.83 5.05
CA LYS A 1057 19.92 -27.24 6.47
C LYS A 1057 18.56 -27.64 7.06
N PHE A 1058 17.44 -27.27 6.43
CA PHE A 1058 16.11 -27.79 6.78
C PHE A 1058 15.71 -29.10 6.08
N MET A 1059 16.36 -29.48 4.97
CA MET A 1059 16.19 -30.78 4.31
C MET A 1059 17.06 -31.88 4.93
N ASN A 1060 18.24 -31.54 5.44
CA ASN A 1060 19.26 -32.51 5.89
C ASN A 1060 18.91 -33.38 7.12
N ARG A 1061 17.66 -33.40 7.58
CA ARG A 1061 17.21 -34.37 8.60
C ARG A 1061 16.13 -35.27 8.01
N LYS A 1062 16.49 -36.33 7.25
CA LYS A 1062 15.64 -37.52 6.96
C LYS A 1062 14.14 -37.26 6.73
N ILE A 1063 13.77 -36.12 6.12
CA ILE A 1063 12.40 -35.58 6.07
C ILE A 1063 12.18 -34.96 4.67
N ASP A 1064 12.41 -35.74 3.63
CA ASP A 1064 12.09 -35.31 2.26
C ASP A 1064 10.57 -35.19 2.02
N LYS A 1065 9.76 -35.94 2.80
CA LYS A 1065 8.27 -35.96 2.65
C LYS A 1065 7.50 -34.99 3.56
N MET A 1066 7.98 -34.69 4.76
CA MET A 1066 7.21 -33.93 5.76
C MET A 1066 7.23 -32.41 5.46
N ASN A 1067 8.29 -31.88 4.83
CA ASN A 1067 8.43 -30.44 4.59
C ASN A 1067 7.40 -29.90 3.57
N CYS A 1068 7.18 -30.61 2.44
CA CYS A 1068 6.17 -30.18 1.47
C CYS A 1068 4.76 -30.27 2.07
N ALA A 1069 4.49 -31.30 2.89
CA ALA A 1069 3.24 -31.42 3.64
C ALA A 1069 3.03 -30.26 4.63
N ILE A 1070 4.07 -29.86 5.37
CA ILE A 1070 4.01 -28.71 6.28
C ILE A 1070 3.70 -27.40 5.53
N TRP A 1071 4.30 -27.19 4.35
CA TRP A 1071 4.04 -25.97 3.58
C TRP A 1071 2.68 -25.95 2.90
N VAL A 1072 2.21 -27.09 2.39
CA VAL A 1072 0.85 -27.22 1.86
C VAL A 1072 -0.18 -27.06 2.99
N TYR A 1073 0.11 -27.61 4.17
CA TYR A 1073 -0.71 -27.38 5.36
C TYR A 1073 -0.72 -25.90 5.73
N PHE A 1074 0.45 -25.26 5.85
CA PHE A 1074 0.54 -23.84 6.20
C PHE A 1074 -0.13 -22.94 5.15
N ARG A 1075 -0.04 -23.30 3.86
CA ARG A 1075 -0.78 -22.66 2.77
C ARG A 1075 -2.28 -22.71 3.03
N ASN A 1076 -2.81 -23.90 3.26
CA ASN A 1076 -4.24 -24.10 3.50
C ASN A 1076 -4.67 -23.41 4.80
N TYR A 1077 -3.82 -23.45 5.83
CA TYR A 1077 -4.03 -22.77 7.09
C TYR A 1077 -4.25 -21.26 6.91
N ILE A 1078 -3.40 -20.61 6.11
CA ILE A 1078 -3.55 -19.18 5.79
C ILE A 1078 -4.73 -18.92 4.85
N ALA A 1079 -4.83 -19.67 3.74
CA ALA A 1079 -5.82 -19.42 2.70
C ALA A 1079 -7.27 -19.65 3.15
N HIS A 1080 -7.48 -20.61 4.06
CA HIS A 1080 -8.81 -21.00 4.55
C HIS A 1080 -9.13 -20.39 5.92
N PHE A 1081 -8.28 -19.48 6.42
CA PHE A 1081 -8.38 -18.90 7.76
C PHE A 1081 -8.59 -19.96 8.85
N LEU A 1082 -7.87 -21.08 8.78
CA LEU A 1082 -7.96 -22.13 9.81
C LEU A 1082 -7.62 -21.58 11.20
N HIS A 1083 -6.86 -20.49 11.28
CA HIS A 1083 -6.65 -19.72 12.50
C HIS A 1083 -7.94 -19.34 13.26
N LEU A 1084 -9.04 -19.13 12.55
CA LEU A 1084 -10.36 -18.81 13.14
C LEU A 1084 -11.19 -20.04 13.46
N HIS A 1085 -10.91 -21.18 12.83
CA HIS A 1085 -11.79 -22.35 12.84
C HIS A 1085 -11.26 -23.55 13.61
N THR A 1086 -9.94 -23.75 13.69
CA THR A 1086 -9.37 -24.87 14.44
C THR A 1086 -9.43 -24.60 15.94
N LYS A 1087 -9.69 -25.64 16.74
CA LYS A 1087 -9.61 -25.58 18.22
C LYS A 1087 -8.21 -25.90 18.74
N ASN A 1088 -7.45 -26.70 18.00
CA ASN A 1088 -6.10 -27.12 18.36
C ASN A 1088 -5.15 -26.71 17.23
N GLU A 1089 -3.84 -26.70 17.49
CA GLU A 1089 -2.79 -26.38 16.52
C GLU A 1089 -2.87 -24.96 15.97
N LYS A 1090 -3.28 -23.99 16.81
CA LYS A 1090 -3.32 -22.60 16.40
C LYS A 1090 -1.91 -22.04 16.32
N ILE A 1091 -1.52 -21.67 15.11
CA ILE A 1091 -0.28 -20.96 14.86
C ILE A 1091 -0.52 -19.47 15.12
N SER A 1092 0.18 -18.88 16.09
CA SER A 1092 0.07 -17.45 16.39
C SER A 1092 0.42 -16.57 15.20
N LEU A 1093 -0.13 -15.36 15.11
CA LEU A 1093 0.13 -14.43 14.00
C LEU A 1093 1.62 -14.09 13.88
N ILE A 1094 2.35 -14.01 15.00
CA ILE A 1094 3.82 -13.87 15.01
C ILE A 1094 4.51 -15.10 14.45
N SER A 1095 4.05 -16.31 14.79
CA SER A 1095 4.59 -17.55 14.23
C SER A 1095 4.28 -17.69 12.74
N GLN A 1096 3.07 -17.33 12.31
CA GLN A 1096 2.71 -17.24 10.89
C GLN A 1096 3.64 -16.28 10.15
N MET A 1097 3.92 -15.09 10.72
CA MET A 1097 4.85 -14.13 10.14
C MET A 1097 6.26 -14.72 9.99
N ASN A 1098 6.77 -15.41 11.01
CA ASN A 1098 8.07 -16.09 10.96
C ASN A 1098 8.10 -17.19 9.89
N LEU A 1099 7.03 -17.99 9.77
CA LEU A 1099 6.90 -19.00 8.73
C LEU A 1099 6.87 -18.38 7.32
N LEU A 1100 6.14 -17.27 7.13
CA LEU A 1100 6.16 -16.52 5.88
C LEU A 1100 7.56 -15.98 5.56
N ILE A 1101 8.29 -15.44 6.54
CA ILE A 1101 9.68 -14.98 6.33
C ILE A 1101 10.56 -16.14 5.88
N LYS A 1102 10.38 -17.33 6.47
CA LYS A 1102 11.11 -18.54 6.08
C LYS A 1102 10.73 -19.01 4.67
N LEU A 1103 9.44 -18.96 4.32
CA LEU A 1103 8.90 -19.29 3.00
C LEU A 1103 9.50 -18.39 1.89
N PHE A 1104 9.77 -17.12 2.21
CA PHE A 1104 10.41 -16.15 1.34
C PHE A 1104 11.94 -16.06 1.53
N SER A 1105 12.60 -17.14 1.98
CA SER A 1105 14.07 -17.17 2.14
C SER A 1105 14.84 -16.82 0.87
N TYR A 1106 14.24 -17.06 -0.30
CA TYR A 1106 14.79 -16.68 -1.61
C TYR A 1106 14.66 -15.20 -1.98
N ASP A 1107 13.83 -14.42 -1.26
CA ASP A 1107 13.57 -13.02 -1.55
C ASP A 1107 13.67 -12.15 -0.27
N LYS A 1108 14.88 -11.67 -0.01
CA LYS A 1108 15.19 -10.79 1.14
C LYS A 1108 14.38 -9.51 1.15
N LYS A 1109 13.98 -9.00 -0.02
CA LYS A 1109 13.17 -7.78 -0.11
C LYS A 1109 11.77 -8.06 0.43
N VAL A 1110 11.21 -9.23 0.14
CA VAL A 1110 9.89 -9.64 0.64
C VAL A 1110 9.95 -9.95 2.14
N GLN A 1111 10.97 -10.65 2.62
CA GLN A 1111 11.16 -10.88 4.07
C GLN A 1111 11.11 -9.57 4.87
N ASN A 1112 11.90 -8.57 4.44
CA ASN A 1112 11.90 -7.25 5.05
C ASN A 1112 10.54 -6.54 4.91
N HIS A 1113 9.84 -6.78 3.81
CA HIS A 1113 8.52 -6.20 3.58
C HIS A 1113 7.43 -6.81 4.46
N ILE A 1114 7.51 -8.11 4.79
CA ILE A 1114 6.59 -8.78 5.72
C ILE A 1114 6.64 -8.07 7.07
N LEU A 1115 7.83 -7.98 7.67
CA LEU A 1115 8.04 -7.31 8.97
C LEU A 1115 7.59 -5.85 8.94
N LYS A 1116 7.99 -5.11 7.89
CA LYS A 1116 7.58 -3.71 7.72
C LYS A 1116 6.07 -3.57 7.58
N SER A 1117 5.42 -4.49 6.87
CA SER A 1117 3.99 -4.40 6.63
C SER A 1117 3.17 -4.64 7.90
N THR A 1118 3.56 -5.61 8.75
CA THR A 1118 2.95 -5.82 10.06
C THR A 1118 3.05 -4.54 10.91
N LYS A 1119 4.24 -3.92 10.94
CA LYS A 1119 4.45 -2.66 11.65
C LYS A 1119 3.59 -1.52 11.12
N THR A 1120 3.59 -1.29 9.81
CA THR A 1120 2.78 -0.22 9.18
C THR A 1120 1.28 -0.44 9.36
N LEU A 1121 0.82 -1.69 9.38
CA LEU A 1121 -0.57 -2.03 9.62
C LEU A 1121 -0.97 -1.68 11.06
N LEU A 1122 -0.19 -2.07 12.06
CA LEU A 1122 -0.44 -1.68 13.46
C LEU A 1122 -0.37 -0.16 13.66
N GLU A 1123 0.53 0.53 12.96
CA GLU A 1123 0.64 2.00 13.00
C GLU A 1123 -0.63 2.72 12.48
N LYS A 1124 -1.41 2.09 11.58
CA LYS A 1124 -2.73 2.59 11.13
C LYS A 1124 -3.73 2.65 12.30
N TYR A 1125 -3.59 1.74 13.25
CA TYR A 1125 -4.39 1.63 14.47
C TYR A 1125 -3.74 2.33 15.67
N ASN A 1126 -2.76 3.22 15.45
CA ASN A 1126 -2.02 3.92 16.49
C ASN A 1126 -1.19 3.02 17.41
N ILE A 1127 -0.77 1.84 16.96
CA ILE A 1127 0.05 0.90 17.73
C ILE A 1127 1.46 0.83 17.16
N GLN A 1128 2.46 0.88 18.02
CA GLN A 1128 3.86 0.71 17.68
C GLN A 1128 4.38 -0.62 18.23
N ILE A 1129 5.02 -1.40 17.36
CA ILE A 1129 5.66 -2.65 17.68
C ILE A 1129 7.17 -2.57 17.43
N ASN A 1130 7.91 -3.22 18.32
CA ASN A 1130 9.34 -3.48 18.18
C ASN A 1130 9.56 -4.99 18.23
N PHE A 1131 10.48 -5.49 17.42
CA PHE A 1131 10.84 -6.89 17.37
C PHE A 1131 12.25 -7.09 17.88
N GLU A 1132 12.50 -8.24 18.49
CA GLU A 1132 13.82 -8.78 18.76
C GLU A 1132 13.97 -10.14 18.10
N ILE A 1133 15.21 -10.53 17.81
CA ILE A 1133 15.52 -11.83 17.20
C ILE A 1133 15.78 -12.80 18.34
N SER A 1134 15.02 -13.89 18.41
CA SER A 1134 15.12 -14.85 19.51
C SER A 1134 16.33 -15.78 19.39
N ASN A 1135 16.92 -15.92 18.19
CA ASN A 1135 18.11 -16.73 17.98
C ASN A 1135 18.91 -16.19 16.77
N ASP A 1136 19.98 -15.44 17.03
CA ASP A 1136 20.89 -14.87 15.99
C ASP A 1136 21.92 -15.91 15.49
N LYS A 1137 21.95 -17.14 16.08
CA LYS A 1137 22.93 -18.18 15.73
C LYS A 1137 22.68 -18.86 14.38
N ASN A 1138 21.43 -18.87 13.90
CA ASN A 1138 21.04 -19.51 12.64
C ASN A 1138 20.61 -18.43 11.64
N GLU A 1139 20.92 -18.61 10.35
CA GLU A 1139 20.55 -17.66 9.28
C GLU A 1139 19.05 -17.36 9.16
N VAL A 1140 18.20 -18.15 9.80
CA VAL A 1140 16.75 -17.96 9.83
C VAL A 1140 16.36 -17.19 11.09
N PHE A 1141 16.17 -15.89 10.92
CA PHE A 1141 15.72 -14.99 11.98
C PHE A 1141 14.31 -15.37 12.44
N LYS A 1142 14.18 -15.76 13.70
CA LYS A 1142 12.89 -15.88 14.38
C LYS A 1142 12.66 -14.61 15.19
N TYR A 1143 11.60 -13.89 14.87
CA TYR A 1143 11.23 -12.63 15.52
C TYR A 1143 10.22 -12.88 16.65
N LYS A 1144 10.40 -12.18 17.77
CA LYS A 1144 9.43 -12.07 18.86
C LYS A 1144 9.19 -10.61 19.21
N ILE A 1145 8.06 -10.31 19.87
CA ILE A 1145 7.73 -8.95 20.30
C ILE A 1145 8.73 -8.54 21.38
N LYS A 1146 9.32 -7.36 21.23
CA LYS A 1146 10.25 -6.81 22.21
C LYS A 1146 9.46 -6.12 23.32
N ASN A 1147 9.43 -6.72 24.50
CA ASN A 1147 8.78 -6.25 25.74
C ASN A 1147 7.24 -6.16 25.65
N ARG A 1148 6.72 -5.05 25.13
CA ARG A 1148 5.29 -4.74 25.04
C ARG A 1148 4.96 -3.95 23.78
N LEU A 1149 3.68 -3.83 23.48
CA LEU A 1149 3.18 -2.89 22.47
C LEU A 1149 3.13 -1.48 23.05
N TYR A 1150 3.28 -0.47 22.19
CA TYR A 1150 3.29 0.93 22.60
C TYR A 1150 2.20 1.70 21.87
N SER A 1151 1.48 2.57 22.57
CA SER A 1151 0.58 3.51 21.93
C SER A 1151 1.38 4.59 21.20
N LYS A 1152 0.92 4.97 20.01
CA LYS A 1152 1.44 6.14 19.31
C LYS A 1152 1.09 7.37 20.14
N LYS A 1153 2.09 8.21 20.37
CA LYS A 1153 1.89 9.42 21.15
C LYS A 1153 1.22 10.52 20.32
N GLY A 1154 0.11 11.05 20.82
CA GLY A 1154 -0.61 12.18 20.23
C GLY A 1154 0.15 13.50 20.38
N LYS A 1155 -0.31 14.55 19.67
CA LYS A 1155 0.14 15.93 19.90
C LYS A 1155 -0.90 16.67 20.73
N MET A 1156 -0.47 17.29 21.82
CA MET A 1156 -1.29 18.18 22.63
C MET A 1156 -0.90 19.63 22.40
N LEU A 1157 -1.89 20.48 22.13
CA LEU A 1157 -1.71 21.94 22.06
C LEU A 1157 -0.53 22.35 21.14
N GLY A 1158 -0.44 21.71 19.96
CA GLY A 1158 0.61 21.96 18.97
C GLY A 1158 2.03 21.48 19.35
N LYS A 1159 2.30 21.20 20.63
CA LYS A 1159 3.59 20.70 21.13
C LYS A 1159 3.69 19.19 20.97
N ASN A 1160 4.93 18.67 20.88
CA ASN A 1160 5.22 17.23 20.93
C ASN A 1160 5.08 16.67 22.37
N ASN A 1161 4.10 17.15 23.13
CA ASN A 1161 3.71 16.58 24.42
C ASN A 1161 2.82 15.36 24.15
N LYS A 1162 3.20 14.25 24.77
CA LYS A 1162 2.97 12.89 24.30
C LYS A 1162 2.01 12.15 25.25
N PHE A 1163 0.71 12.38 25.10
CA PHE A 1163 -0.29 11.49 25.70
C PHE A 1163 -0.40 10.21 24.84
N GLU A 1164 -0.70 9.09 25.49
CA GLU A 1164 -0.99 7.83 24.81
C GLU A 1164 -2.41 7.87 24.25
N ILE A 1165 -2.57 7.48 22.99
CA ILE A 1165 -3.87 7.53 22.29
C ILE A 1165 -4.77 6.36 22.70
N LEU A 1166 -4.17 5.28 23.22
CA LEU A 1166 -4.83 4.01 23.49
C LEU A 1166 -4.52 3.60 24.93
N GLU A 1167 -5.50 2.98 25.58
CA GLU A 1167 -5.33 2.41 26.91
C GLU A 1167 -4.44 1.16 26.90
N ASN A 1168 -3.72 0.94 28.00
CA ASN A 1168 -2.79 -0.18 28.14
C ASN A 1168 -3.49 -1.53 28.03
N GLU A 1169 -4.69 -1.66 28.60
CA GLU A 1169 -5.48 -2.90 28.51
C GLU A 1169 -5.76 -3.28 27.05
N PHE A 1170 -6.13 -2.31 26.21
CA PHE A 1170 -6.32 -2.56 24.78
C PHE A 1170 -5.03 -3.03 24.09
N LEU A 1171 -3.87 -2.50 24.48
CA LEU A 1171 -2.58 -2.95 23.95
C LEU A 1171 -2.27 -4.40 24.37
N GLU A 1172 -2.60 -4.80 25.60
CA GLU A 1172 -2.46 -6.19 26.04
C GLU A 1172 -3.41 -7.13 25.30
N ASN A 1173 -4.66 -6.70 25.04
CA ASN A 1173 -5.60 -7.43 24.17
C ASN A 1173 -5.01 -7.70 22.78
N VAL A 1174 -4.41 -6.68 22.17
CA VAL A 1174 -3.76 -6.82 20.86
C VAL A 1174 -2.53 -7.72 20.95
N LYS A 1175 -1.74 -7.63 22.03
CA LYS A 1175 -0.58 -8.50 22.21
C LYS A 1175 -1.00 -9.97 22.34
N ALA A 1176 -2.00 -10.24 23.17
CA ALA A 1176 -2.59 -11.57 23.31
C ALA A 1176 -3.05 -12.10 21.95
N MET A 1177 -3.82 -11.31 21.18
CA MET A 1177 -4.24 -11.67 19.82
C MET A 1177 -3.08 -12.03 18.88
N LEU A 1178 -1.94 -11.34 18.97
CA LEU A 1178 -0.77 -11.58 18.11
C LEU A 1178 0.00 -12.84 18.50
N GLU A 1179 0.09 -13.13 19.80
CA GLU A 1179 0.90 -14.21 20.37
C GLU A 1179 0.09 -15.49 20.64
N TYR A 1180 -1.24 -15.42 20.59
CA TYR A 1180 -2.13 -16.55 20.87
C TYR A 1180 -1.86 -17.75 19.97
N SER A 1181 -1.57 -18.89 20.60
CA SER A 1181 -1.33 -20.19 19.98
C SER A 1181 -1.84 -21.30 20.87
N GLU A 1182 -2.21 -22.42 20.26
CA GLU A 1182 -2.62 -23.68 20.92
C GLU A 1182 -1.91 -24.87 20.29
#